data_AF-A0A1N6WA50-F1
#
_entry.id   AF-A0A1N6WA50-F1
#
_cell.length_a   1.000
_cell.length_b   1.000
_cell.length_c   1.000
_cell.angle_alpha   90.00
_cell.angle_beta   90.00
_cell.angle_gamma   90.00
#
_symmetry.space_group_name_H-M   'P 1'
#
loop_
_entity.id
_entity.type
_entity.pdbx_description
1 polymer ?
#
loop_
_entity_poly.entity_id
_entity_poly.type
_entity_poly.pdbx_seq_one_letter_code
_entity_poly.pdbx_strand_id
1 'polypeptide(L)'
;MADYDTTPGNITESGDFEDLVGPSGTNDRWLFNEAGIYTFIGSLASGGDNSDMIDSLPVTFGSYAGTGYYIEAYSISLSNIVINSSTEFSITPKSTTGSSFVLNTALTDTPLTYIYPTSGDHTIRIGNGTVVLDYTLTLHIAERPDNEAPNTLYLSDQSVSYSEGNHYVTVGTLQTSDSNRGDSHTYSLVSGAGSTDNGFFTLSGTSLQAIDPQAMDPGTYSVRVRTEDLGGLTREEAFSITVIDDIAPEVQSITAAEGPPGSIEYTVTFNEAVLTVSADDFTLNGTGSAAGSIAEITGSGTAFTVTVNNLSGEGHLRLDLKDANNITDASGNNAEAFNTGSSMYFDTVAPVINASSISLTGASGINGEFIVGDTITATWDNSASGDNNGDVASVTMDFSDFGGNSAVTASNTGGFWSATFEVLEGILDATDLNLTVNATDNSDNLGSGSSTDVSLDNELPHPPSANAPLEVFENAGTNTVIGSVSASDDDGYSFNLSDDAGGRFNINSTTGEITYAGGGLDHENSPAISITATTTDNAGNTANQTLNIDVLDVNDAPAFLPIAATGDYTENGTDADLWTANGIDTIETGQSLLMVKLLVGGVIDGTDEHLVADELSGPIELVTGTQSLSLNGQPLDVTIVDSDYDLEVTLEASTLALTDWQGLVESLSYRHISDAPTAGPREISIVSIQDDGGTLNNGRDLTSGTKGTRTFEVHVINDSPVITVNSGPGVLVGRSITLDSSHLNADDPDDASDQLTYTLDSIPARGTLALDGTTLDIGDTFTQQDIEDGLVTFTAGDLSGEAAFELTLADGGEDGATNVSTTFSLSVRVPPPPPTPEPEPTLPDINDWENLPDPDADGIPDEVEDQVISPTGVPGDGNGDGIDDSEQKDVTSLPFFPQGQEGEDNHVFITLTGGSLNGKSTGSGVELLNVHQQDRPEDAPDSMDIPLGMIAFEALLGDDRFGSTQTFSLYVDDTTAVNGFWKQNNEGNWVNLASSDYGGQVVLEGNRMRLDFQLTDNGEFDADNSANGRILDPGALAFNTDTLSEQVQALYIAYYQRPADSAGLEFWTDYLNDQSGSLEQIVDAFASSEESQTLYGEINDTNVSQFLIDLYGSLFNRAIDSEGLAFYRNAFITGEYEDGRPATAGNMMLDILQGAQNGDAELIDTKLDAARTFTWLLDPDQDGEVTATYDANDLSTVRDWLQGVTDNDSAPGVSGIHSLIRNEVAEAGDPITLVGNNGVSELLL
;
A
#
# COMPACT_ATOMS: atom_id res chain seq x y z
N MET A 1 -107.91 -84.64 69.50
CA MET A 1 -107.19 -85.02 70.72
C MET A 1 -106.15 -86.03 70.30
N ALA A 2 -104.88 -85.70 70.49
CA ALA A 2 -103.90 -86.72 70.83
C ALA A 2 -103.93 -86.82 72.37
N ASP A 3 -103.76 -88.02 72.92
CA ASP A 3 -103.48 -88.15 74.34
C ASP A 3 -102.01 -87.80 74.58
N TYR A 4 -101.76 -87.12 75.70
CA TYR A 4 -100.42 -86.77 76.16
C TYR A 4 -99.88 -87.91 77.04
N ASP A 5 -98.55 -87.95 77.20
CA ASP A 5 -97.87 -88.67 78.29
C ASP A 5 -97.03 -87.62 79.04
N THR A 6 -96.97 -87.56 80.38
CA THR A 6 -97.35 -88.60 81.33
C THR A 6 -96.55 -88.46 82.63
N THR A 7 -95.29 -88.90 82.57
CA THR A 7 -94.45 -89.14 83.75
C THR A 7 -93.22 -88.22 83.80
N PRO A 8 -93.18 -87.19 84.66
CA PRO A 8 -91.92 -86.61 85.12
C PRO A 8 -90.99 -87.64 85.78
N GLY A 9 -89.74 -87.71 85.32
CA GLY A 9 -88.67 -88.37 86.09
C GLY A 9 -87.56 -89.06 85.29
N ASN A 10 -86.57 -88.28 84.85
CA ASN A 10 -85.10 -88.51 84.94
C ASN A 10 -84.21 -87.95 83.80
N ILE A 11 -84.47 -87.98 82.48
CA ILE A 11 -85.67 -88.21 81.64
C ILE A 11 -86.62 -86.98 81.66
N THR A 12 -86.74 -86.18 80.60
CA THR A 12 -86.17 -86.31 79.22
C THR A 12 -86.18 -84.97 78.44
N GLU A 13 -85.35 -84.96 77.39
CA GLU A 13 -85.58 -84.51 76.01
C GLU A 13 -86.88 -83.79 75.57
N SER A 14 -86.73 -83.13 74.41
CA SER A 14 -87.77 -82.54 73.55
C SER A 14 -88.35 -81.20 74.03
N GLY A 15 -88.09 -80.08 73.35
CA GLY A 15 -87.35 -79.95 72.10
C GLY A 15 -87.47 -78.54 71.52
N ASP A 16 -87.45 -78.44 70.18
CA ASP A 16 -87.66 -77.19 69.47
C ASP A 16 -88.97 -76.51 69.86
N PHE A 17 -88.89 -75.20 70.06
CA PHE A 17 -90.02 -74.27 70.00
C PHE A 17 -89.65 -73.07 69.10
N GLU A 18 -89.05 -73.35 67.95
CA GLU A 18 -89.50 -72.64 66.75
C GLU A 18 -90.95 -73.08 66.47
N ASP A 19 -91.82 -72.13 66.08
CA ASP A 19 -93.16 -72.36 65.54
C ASP A 19 -93.99 -73.51 66.15
N LEU A 20 -94.27 -73.41 67.46
CA LEU A 20 -95.62 -73.75 67.94
C LEU A 20 -96.48 -72.50 68.09
N VAL A 21 -96.63 -71.83 66.95
CA VAL A 21 -97.85 -71.14 66.57
C VAL A 21 -99.03 -72.12 66.69
N GLY A 22 -99.62 -72.15 67.89
CA GLY A 22 -101.05 -72.44 68.01
C GLY A 22 -101.82 -71.47 67.09
N PRO A 23 -102.99 -71.86 66.54
CA PRO A 23 -103.59 -71.25 65.33
C PRO A 23 -104.03 -69.76 65.42
N SER A 24 -103.57 -69.01 66.43
CA SER A 24 -103.67 -67.56 66.61
C SER A 24 -102.39 -66.76 66.31
N GLY A 25 -101.19 -67.36 66.37
CA GLY A 25 -99.92 -66.67 66.06
C GLY A 25 -99.35 -65.77 67.18
N THR A 26 -99.11 -66.34 68.37
CA THR A 26 -98.60 -65.64 69.56
C THR A 26 -97.48 -66.41 70.26
N ASN A 27 -96.53 -65.70 70.88
CA ASN A 27 -95.38 -66.31 71.57
C ASN A 27 -95.73 -66.59 73.04
N ASP A 28 -96.01 -67.86 73.35
CA ASP A 28 -96.45 -68.35 74.66
C ASP A 28 -95.50 -69.46 75.18
N ARG A 29 -95.09 -69.40 76.46
CA ARG A 29 -94.17 -70.38 77.09
C ARG A 29 -94.38 -70.57 78.59
N TRP A 30 -93.97 -71.74 79.09
CA TRP A 30 -93.88 -72.04 80.52
C TRP A 30 -92.41 -72.08 80.99
N LEU A 31 -92.18 -71.71 82.25
CA LEU A 31 -90.89 -71.75 82.95
C LEU A 31 -91.02 -72.47 84.28
N PHE A 32 -89.99 -73.25 84.62
CA PHE A 32 -89.80 -73.95 85.89
C PHE A 32 -88.61 -73.35 86.66
N ASN A 33 -88.55 -73.60 87.97
CA ASN A 33 -87.33 -73.44 88.76
C ASN A 33 -87.13 -74.60 89.75
N GLU A 34 -85.93 -74.68 90.34
CA GLU A 34 -85.55 -75.74 91.30
C GLU A 34 -86.43 -75.76 92.57
N ALA A 35 -87.14 -74.67 92.87
CA ALA A 35 -88.07 -74.60 93.99
C ALA A 35 -89.45 -75.22 93.67
N GLY A 36 -89.65 -75.79 92.48
CA GLY A 36 -90.91 -76.41 92.06
C GLY A 36 -92.02 -75.42 91.69
N ILE A 37 -91.66 -74.18 91.31
CA ILE A 37 -92.61 -73.14 90.92
C ILE A 37 -92.77 -73.14 89.40
N TYR A 38 -94.03 -73.14 88.96
CA TYR A 38 -94.45 -73.10 87.56
C TYR A 38 -94.89 -71.67 87.21
N THR A 39 -94.45 -71.13 86.06
CA THR A 39 -94.80 -69.78 85.59
C THR A 39 -95.12 -69.76 84.09
N PHE A 40 -96.22 -69.11 83.70
CA PHE A 40 -96.58 -68.87 82.29
C PHE A 40 -96.23 -67.45 81.84
N ILE A 41 -95.86 -67.28 80.56
CA ILE A 41 -95.63 -65.99 79.90
C ILE A 41 -96.16 -66.10 78.47
N GLY A 42 -97.03 -65.17 78.04
CA GLY A 42 -97.56 -65.08 76.68
C GLY A 42 -97.57 -63.64 76.15
N SER A 43 -97.63 -63.45 74.82
CA SER A 43 -97.48 -62.12 74.20
C SER A 43 -98.23 -61.94 72.86
N LEU A 44 -98.92 -60.80 72.72
CA LEU A 44 -99.59 -60.33 71.50
C LEU A 44 -98.85 -59.11 70.92
N ALA A 45 -98.87 -58.93 69.59
CA ALA A 45 -98.20 -57.82 68.92
C ALA A 45 -99.05 -57.20 67.79
N SER A 46 -99.07 -55.87 67.68
CA SER A 46 -99.51 -55.12 66.50
C SER A 46 -98.79 -53.76 66.44
N GLY A 47 -98.11 -53.45 65.33
CA GLY A 47 -97.19 -52.31 65.25
C GLY A 47 -97.76 -51.02 64.63
N GLY A 48 -97.23 -49.89 65.09
CA GLY A 48 -97.45 -48.53 64.59
C GLY A 48 -96.44 -47.57 65.24
N ASP A 49 -96.20 -46.40 64.65
CA ASP A 49 -95.06 -45.54 65.04
C ASP A 49 -95.12 -44.99 66.48
N ASN A 50 -93.96 -45.07 67.15
CA ASN A 50 -93.54 -44.32 68.33
C ASN A 50 -94.21 -44.63 69.69
N SER A 51 -93.41 -45.29 70.54
CA SER A 51 -93.57 -45.55 71.99
C SER A 51 -94.65 -46.55 72.44
N ASP A 52 -94.17 -47.56 73.20
CA ASP A 52 -94.91 -48.60 73.94
C ASP A 52 -95.52 -49.77 73.13
N MET A 53 -96.12 -50.74 73.85
CA MET A 53 -96.88 -51.94 73.39
C MET A 53 -96.15 -53.31 73.35
N ILE A 54 -95.68 -53.81 74.50
CA ILE A 54 -95.68 -55.26 74.83
C ILE A 54 -96.16 -55.46 76.28
N ASP A 55 -97.41 -55.89 76.46
CA ASP A 55 -97.99 -56.27 77.77
C ASP A 55 -97.64 -57.73 78.12
N SER A 56 -97.65 -58.12 79.41
CA SER A 56 -97.27 -59.48 79.83
C SER A 56 -98.01 -60.01 81.08
N LEU A 57 -98.42 -61.28 81.05
CA LEU A 57 -99.41 -61.84 81.99
C LEU A 57 -98.87 -63.07 82.78
N PRO A 58 -98.25 -62.87 83.97
CA PRO A 58 -97.69 -63.95 84.77
C PRO A 58 -98.73 -64.67 85.65
N VAL A 59 -98.60 -65.99 85.76
CA VAL A 59 -99.31 -66.88 86.71
C VAL A 59 -98.28 -67.69 87.49
N THR A 60 -98.52 -68.04 88.76
CA THR A 60 -97.51 -68.68 89.63
C THR A 60 -98.11 -69.73 90.57
N PHE A 61 -97.44 -70.87 90.70
CA PHE A 61 -97.86 -72.01 91.55
C PHE A 61 -96.87 -72.27 92.70
N GLY A 62 -97.36 -72.63 93.89
CA GLY A 62 -96.55 -72.89 95.09
C GLY A 62 -96.16 -74.35 95.31
N SER A 63 -95.03 -74.58 95.98
CA SER A 63 -94.41 -75.91 96.11
C SER A 63 -94.62 -76.61 97.45
N TYR A 64 -94.41 -77.93 97.47
CA TYR A 64 -94.27 -78.73 98.69
C TYR A 64 -93.34 -79.93 98.47
N ALA A 65 -92.69 -80.41 99.53
CA ALA A 65 -91.68 -81.47 99.47
C ALA A 65 -92.21 -82.81 99.99
N GLY A 66 -91.98 -83.88 99.22
CA GLY A 66 -92.37 -85.25 99.54
C GLY A 66 -92.64 -86.05 98.27
N THR A 67 -91.76 -86.98 97.93
CA THR A 67 -91.86 -87.83 96.72
C THR A 67 -93.09 -88.74 96.76
N GLY A 68 -93.72 -88.94 95.60
CA GLY A 68 -94.86 -89.84 95.43
C GLY A 68 -95.85 -89.44 94.31
N TYR A 69 -95.65 -88.27 93.68
CA TYR A 69 -96.63 -87.64 92.79
C TYR A 69 -95.92 -86.84 91.66
N TYR A 70 -96.47 -86.87 90.43
CA TYR A 70 -95.97 -86.16 89.23
C TYR A 70 -97.09 -85.40 88.46
N ILE A 71 -96.92 -84.90 87.20
CA ILE A 71 -98.00 -84.22 86.42
C ILE A 71 -98.36 -84.90 85.07
N GLU A 72 -99.67 -85.08 84.79
CA GLU A 72 -100.26 -85.63 83.53
C GLU A 72 -100.50 -84.59 82.37
N ALA A 73 -101.62 -83.84 82.21
CA ALA A 73 -101.94 -83.08 80.95
C ALA A 73 -102.74 -81.72 81.05
N TYR A 74 -102.86 -80.89 79.96
CA TYR A 74 -103.57 -79.55 79.93
C TYR A 74 -104.20 -79.10 78.57
N SER A 75 -105.02 -78.01 78.50
CA SER A 75 -105.65 -77.43 77.26
C SER A 75 -106.19 -75.96 77.34
N ILE A 76 -106.56 -75.25 76.24
CA ILE A 76 -107.06 -73.82 76.18
C ILE A 76 -108.18 -73.56 75.12
N SER A 77 -109.07 -72.52 75.25
CA SER A 77 -110.11 -72.12 74.24
C SER A 77 -110.59 -70.62 74.26
N LEU A 78 -111.47 -70.18 73.32
CA LEU A 78 -111.81 -68.76 72.95
C LEU A 78 -113.28 -68.57 72.44
N SER A 79 -113.97 -67.41 72.63
CA SER A 79 -115.33 -67.17 72.01
C SER A 79 -115.91 -65.71 71.87
N ASN A 80 -116.70 -65.48 70.80
CA ASN A 80 -117.67 -64.39 70.47
C ASN A 80 -117.27 -62.89 70.34
N ILE A 81 -117.99 -62.12 69.48
CA ILE A 81 -117.84 -60.66 69.18
C ILE A 81 -119.23 -60.04 68.83
N VAL A 82 -119.52 -58.78 69.21
CA VAL A 82 -120.79 -58.03 68.91
C VAL A 82 -120.53 -56.52 68.67
N ILE A 83 -121.28 -55.86 67.76
CA ILE A 83 -121.13 -54.44 67.38
C ILE A 83 -122.48 -53.83 66.92
N ASN A 84 -122.71 -52.53 67.11
CA ASN A 84 -123.83 -51.75 66.54
C ASN A 84 -123.40 -50.31 66.16
N SER A 85 -124.18 -49.65 65.30
CA SER A 85 -124.00 -48.28 64.80
C SER A 85 -124.33 -47.21 65.86
N SER A 86 -123.82 -45.97 65.80
CA SER A 86 -123.90 -45.03 64.66
C SER A 86 -122.84 -43.93 64.56
N THR A 87 -122.08 -43.71 65.63
CA THR A 87 -120.76 -43.04 65.64
C THR A 87 -119.63 -44.06 65.78
N GLU A 88 -119.98 -45.35 65.68
CA GLU A 88 -119.23 -46.45 66.28
C GLU A 88 -118.81 -47.51 65.26
N PHE A 89 -117.54 -47.95 65.41
CA PHE A 89 -116.98 -49.26 65.06
C PHE A 89 -117.56 -50.01 63.85
N SER A 90 -116.78 -50.08 62.75
CA SER A 90 -116.99 -51.04 61.66
C SER A 90 -115.82 -52.03 61.57
N ILE A 91 -115.76 -53.01 62.48
CA ILE A 91 -114.81 -54.12 62.36
C ILE A 91 -115.18 -54.93 61.11
N THR A 92 -114.25 -54.98 60.14
CA THR A 92 -114.52 -55.47 58.79
C THR A 92 -113.31 -56.25 58.27
N PRO A 93 -113.45 -57.50 57.81
CA PRO A 93 -114.17 -58.57 58.50
C PRO A 93 -113.23 -59.75 58.81
N LYS A 94 -113.30 -60.25 60.04
CA LYS A 94 -112.68 -61.52 60.45
C LYS A 94 -113.38 -62.66 59.67
N SER A 95 -112.65 -63.46 58.89
CA SER A 95 -113.19 -64.59 58.11
C SER A 95 -112.12 -65.68 57.90
N THR A 96 -112.28 -66.94 58.30
CA THR A 96 -113.18 -67.48 59.34
C THR A 96 -112.35 -68.33 60.30
N THR A 97 -111.67 -67.77 61.31
CA THR A 97 -111.74 -66.37 61.77
C THR A 97 -110.48 -66.05 62.60
N GLY A 98 -109.63 -65.10 62.20
CA GLY A 98 -108.27 -64.82 62.73
C GLY A 98 -108.10 -64.40 64.21
N SER A 99 -107.30 -63.37 64.56
CA SER A 99 -107.22 -62.05 63.92
C SER A 99 -105.83 -61.43 64.02
N SER A 100 -105.37 -60.83 62.93
CA SER A 100 -104.72 -59.52 63.05
C SER A 100 -105.83 -58.47 63.22
N PHE A 101 -105.93 -57.88 64.41
CA PHE A 101 -106.72 -56.69 64.68
C PHE A 101 -105.76 -55.64 65.23
N VAL A 102 -105.57 -54.54 64.51
CA VAL A 102 -104.80 -53.39 65.01
C VAL A 102 -105.68 -52.61 65.98
N LEU A 103 -105.22 -52.44 67.22
CA LEU A 103 -105.91 -51.65 68.23
C LEU A 103 -105.16 -50.32 68.41
N ASN A 104 -105.71 -49.23 67.87
CA ASN A 104 -105.06 -47.90 67.89
C ASN A 104 -105.11 -47.20 69.28
N THR A 105 -105.19 -47.96 70.37
CA THR A 105 -105.25 -47.47 71.76
C THR A 105 -104.71 -48.53 72.70
N ALA A 106 -103.82 -48.14 73.62
CA ALA A 106 -103.24 -49.03 74.62
C ALA A 106 -104.28 -49.63 75.58
N LEU A 107 -103.98 -50.84 76.08
CA LEU A 107 -104.59 -51.43 77.26
C LEU A 107 -103.68 -51.16 78.47
N THR A 108 -104.15 -51.42 79.69
CA THR A 108 -103.35 -51.19 80.92
C THR A 108 -103.44 -52.38 81.86
N ASP A 109 -102.27 -52.91 82.23
CA ASP A 109 -102.09 -54.15 83.00
C ASP A 109 -102.79 -54.22 84.37
N THR A 110 -103.27 -55.41 84.75
CA THR A 110 -103.50 -55.83 86.15
C THR A 110 -103.55 -57.37 86.28
N PRO A 111 -102.78 -58.00 87.20
CA PRO A 111 -102.67 -59.47 87.33
C PRO A 111 -103.65 -60.09 88.34
N LEU A 112 -104.08 -61.35 88.14
CA LEU A 112 -105.02 -62.05 89.05
C LEU A 112 -104.84 -63.59 89.17
N THR A 113 -104.73 -64.05 90.44
CA THR A 113 -105.06 -65.40 90.97
C THR A 113 -103.95 -66.50 91.00
N TYR A 114 -104.11 -67.46 91.93
CA TYR A 114 -103.13 -68.45 92.43
C TYR A 114 -103.82 -69.79 92.72
N ILE A 115 -103.14 -70.95 92.55
CA ILE A 115 -103.74 -72.31 92.65
C ILE A 115 -102.79 -73.30 93.37
N TYR A 116 -103.35 -74.31 94.05
CA TYR A 116 -102.64 -75.43 94.70
C TYR A 116 -102.94 -76.77 94.00
N PRO A 117 -101.98 -77.72 93.89
CA PRO A 117 -102.18 -79.01 93.21
C PRO A 117 -102.74 -80.12 94.12
N THR A 118 -103.70 -80.87 93.56
CA THR A 118 -104.15 -82.21 93.95
C THR A 118 -104.50 -82.97 92.66
N SER A 119 -104.61 -84.30 92.65
CA SER A 119 -105.01 -85.04 91.45
C SER A 119 -106.44 -84.67 91.01
N GLY A 120 -106.57 -83.90 89.92
CA GLY A 120 -107.84 -83.38 89.41
C GLY A 120 -107.72 -82.20 88.43
N ASP A 121 -108.84 -81.86 87.79
CA ASP A 121 -108.96 -80.82 86.76
C ASP A 121 -109.31 -79.42 87.35
N HIS A 122 -108.94 -78.34 86.65
CA HIS A 122 -109.12 -76.93 87.08
C HIS A 122 -109.56 -75.99 85.91
N THR A 123 -109.93 -74.71 86.14
CA THR A 123 -110.53 -73.79 85.11
C THR A 123 -110.44 -72.28 85.49
N ILE A 124 -110.29 -71.34 84.52
CA ILE A 124 -110.07 -69.86 84.71
C ILE A 124 -110.84 -69.01 83.64
N ARG A 125 -111.09 -67.69 83.84
CA ARG A 125 -111.68 -66.70 82.88
C ARG A 125 -111.16 -65.25 83.08
N ILE A 126 -111.20 -64.38 82.04
CA ILE A 126 -110.70 -62.97 82.04
C ILE A 126 -111.52 -62.07 81.07
N GLY A 127 -111.85 -60.81 81.43
CA GLY A 127 -112.48 -59.80 80.52
C GLY A 127 -112.94 -58.48 81.21
N ASN A 128 -113.02 -57.33 80.49
CA ASN A 128 -113.22 -55.97 81.09
C ASN A 128 -114.33 -55.08 80.46
N GLY A 129 -115.60 -55.43 80.70
CA GLY A 129 -116.67 -54.43 80.92
C GLY A 129 -117.45 -53.86 79.72
N THR A 130 -116.80 -53.30 78.69
CA THR A 130 -117.51 -52.50 77.66
C THR A 130 -117.34 -52.98 76.22
N VAL A 131 -116.24 -53.69 75.93
CA VAL A 131 -116.05 -54.58 74.77
C VAL A 131 -115.31 -55.82 75.31
N VAL A 132 -115.68 -57.04 74.90
CA VAL A 132 -115.32 -58.28 75.64
C VAL A 132 -114.88 -59.42 74.70
N LEU A 133 -113.88 -60.20 75.15
CA LEU A 133 -113.33 -61.45 74.60
C LEU A 133 -112.84 -62.33 75.78
N ASP A 134 -113.21 -63.63 75.85
CA ASP A 134 -113.01 -64.55 77.02
C ASP A 134 -112.15 -65.85 76.69
N TYR A 135 -111.45 -66.46 77.70
CA TYR A 135 -110.42 -67.58 77.60
C TYR A 135 -110.41 -68.65 78.81
N THR A 136 -109.70 -69.84 78.83
CA THR A 136 -109.79 -71.03 79.86
C THR A 136 -108.59 -72.17 79.94
N LEU A 137 -108.39 -73.14 80.97
CA LEU A 137 -107.17 -74.12 81.30
C LEU A 137 -107.32 -75.62 82.02
N THR A 138 -106.30 -76.54 82.42
CA THR A 138 -106.37 -78.00 83.10
C THR A 138 -105.05 -78.81 83.73
N LEU A 139 -105.04 -80.04 84.47
CA LEU A 139 -103.89 -80.93 85.15
C LEU A 139 -104.10 -82.52 85.63
N HIS A 140 -103.10 -83.45 86.09
CA HIS A 140 -103.16 -84.90 86.80
C HIS A 140 -101.78 -85.69 87.35
N ILE A 141 -101.47 -87.05 87.78
CA ILE A 141 -100.29 -87.67 88.73
C ILE A 141 -99.76 -89.29 88.98
N ALA A 142 -98.44 -89.84 89.21
CA ALA A 142 -97.87 -91.25 89.83
C ALA A 142 -96.27 -91.69 90.32
N GLU A 143 -95.66 -93.00 90.38
CA GLU A 143 -94.31 -93.60 91.07
C GLU A 143 -93.42 -95.02 90.69
N ARG A 144 -92.11 -95.43 91.16
CA ARG A 144 -91.27 -96.83 91.08
C ARG A 144 -89.73 -97.18 91.73
N PRO A 145 -89.11 -98.46 92.01
CA PRO A 145 -87.68 -98.95 92.57
C PRO A 145 -86.71 -100.09 91.82
N ASP A 146 -85.61 -100.98 92.11
CA ASP A 146 -84.68 -101.72 93.17
C ASP A 146 -83.32 -102.60 92.67
N ASN A 147 -82.33 -103.32 93.42
CA ASN A 147 -80.92 -104.00 93.01
C ASN A 147 -80.00 -105.18 93.85
N GLU A 148 -78.80 -105.86 93.41
CA GLU A 148 -77.80 -106.90 94.11
C GLU A 148 -76.11 -107.24 94.07
N ALA A 149 -75.25 -107.84 93.10
CA ALA A 149 -73.79 -108.55 93.20
C ALA A 149 -72.84 -109.29 91.97
N PRO A 150 -71.44 -109.60 91.98
CA PRO A 150 -70.20 -109.53 90.96
C PRO A 150 -69.46 -110.65 89.99
N ASN A 151 -68.45 -110.30 89.05
CA ASN A 151 -67.51 -111.17 88.16
C ASN A 151 -66.07 -110.79 87.47
N THR A 152 -65.80 -109.76 86.61
CA THR A 152 -64.54 -109.62 85.69
C THR A 152 -63.82 -108.22 85.58
N LEU A 153 -62.72 -108.05 84.78
CA LEU A 153 -62.00 -106.75 84.54
C LEU A 153 -61.20 -106.65 83.20
N TYR A 154 -61.20 -105.51 82.47
CA TYR A 154 -60.33 -105.19 81.30
C TYR A 154 -60.19 -103.66 80.99
N LEU A 155 -59.33 -103.27 80.03
CA LEU A 155 -59.00 -101.88 79.57
C LEU A 155 -59.18 -101.74 78.03
N SER A 156 -59.47 -100.53 77.51
CA SER A 156 -59.79 -100.29 76.09
C SER A 156 -58.62 -100.00 75.13
N ASP A 157 -57.59 -99.24 75.53
CA ASP A 157 -56.49 -98.79 74.67
C ASP A 157 -55.21 -98.55 75.50
N GLN A 158 -54.04 -98.43 74.84
CA GLN A 158 -52.70 -98.64 75.42
C GLN A 158 -51.56 -97.80 74.76
N SER A 159 -51.84 -96.59 74.24
CA SER A 159 -50.79 -95.68 73.73
C SER A 159 -51.13 -94.18 73.87
N VAL A 160 -50.13 -93.32 73.73
CA VAL A 160 -50.21 -91.83 73.76
C VAL A 160 -49.04 -91.23 72.95
N SER A 161 -49.14 -89.99 72.47
CA SER A 161 -48.06 -89.28 71.76
C SER A 161 -47.31 -88.31 72.69
N TYR A 162 -46.07 -87.96 72.38
CA TYR A 162 -45.24 -87.03 73.18
C TYR A 162 -45.78 -85.60 73.07
N SER A 163 -46.17 -85.13 71.87
CA SER A 163 -46.81 -83.82 71.70
C SER A 163 -48.17 -83.65 72.41
N GLU A 164 -48.88 -84.73 72.76
CA GLU A 164 -50.27 -84.69 73.26
C GLU A 164 -50.46 -84.04 74.66
N GLY A 165 -49.38 -83.72 75.36
CA GLY A 165 -49.38 -82.77 76.48
C GLY A 165 -48.85 -83.33 77.81
N ASN A 166 -49.15 -82.61 78.90
CA ASN A 166 -48.49 -82.78 80.19
C ASN A 166 -49.43 -82.91 81.41
N HIS A 167 -50.71 -83.26 81.20
CA HIS A 167 -51.64 -83.40 82.31
C HIS A 167 -52.79 -84.41 82.08
N TYR A 168 -52.68 -85.57 82.74
CA TYR A 168 -53.71 -86.61 82.83
C TYR A 168 -54.34 -87.01 81.47
N VAL A 169 -53.49 -87.21 80.45
CA VAL A 169 -53.90 -87.64 79.12
C VAL A 169 -54.50 -89.04 79.20
N THR A 170 -55.65 -89.25 78.56
CA THR A 170 -56.42 -90.50 78.74
C THR A 170 -55.86 -91.61 77.88
N VAL A 171 -55.50 -92.73 78.52
CA VAL A 171 -54.94 -93.92 77.87
C VAL A 171 -56.04 -94.92 77.51
N GLY A 172 -57.07 -95.07 78.34
CA GLY A 172 -58.18 -95.98 78.06
C GLY A 172 -59.19 -96.11 79.20
N THR A 173 -60.31 -96.78 78.95
CA THR A 173 -61.41 -96.98 79.93
C THR A 173 -61.47 -98.42 80.43
N LEU A 174 -61.64 -98.59 81.75
CA LEU A 174 -61.81 -99.85 82.46
C LEU A 174 -63.27 -100.32 82.51
N GLN A 175 -63.50 -101.63 82.45
CA GLN A 175 -64.83 -102.23 82.60
C GLN A 175 -64.82 -103.57 83.36
N THR A 176 -65.90 -103.80 84.12
CA THR A 176 -66.16 -104.99 84.95
C THR A 176 -67.53 -105.60 84.60
N SER A 177 -67.71 -106.89 84.87
CA SER A 177 -69.00 -107.58 84.77
C SER A 177 -69.36 -108.29 86.07
N ASP A 178 -70.64 -108.61 86.23
CA ASP A 178 -71.34 -108.91 87.49
C ASP A 178 -72.58 -109.78 87.23
N SER A 179 -73.04 -110.55 88.23
CA SER A 179 -74.11 -111.55 88.05
C SER A 179 -75.51 -111.04 88.38
N ASN A 180 -75.64 -109.82 88.91
CA ASN A 180 -76.88 -109.32 89.49
C ASN A 180 -77.25 -107.94 88.95
N ARG A 181 -78.55 -107.66 89.00
CA ARG A 181 -79.14 -106.72 88.05
C ARG A 181 -79.26 -105.31 88.58
N GLY A 182 -78.16 -104.56 88.42
CA GLY A 182 -78.05 -103.13 88.70
C GLY A 182 -76.88 -102.76 89.61
N ASP A 183 -75.97 -103.70 89.89
CA ASP A 183 -74.93 -103.49 90.88
C ASP A 183 -73.78 -102.62 90.39
N SER A 184 -73.01 -102.09 91.33
CA SER A 184 -72.08 -100.99 91.08
C SER A 184 -70.67 -101.34 91.55
N HIS A 185 -69.71 -101.25 90.64
CA HIS A 185 -68.30 -101.55 90.89
C HIS A 185 -67.46 -100.29 91.03
N THR A 186 -66.45 -100.38 91.89
CA THR A 186 -65.37 -99.40 92.01
C THR A 186 -64.06 -99.99 91.47
N TYR A 187 -63.07 -99.14 91.24
CA TYR A 187 -61.74 -99.53 90.75
C TYR A 187 -60.63 -98.87 91.58
N SER A 188 -59.49 -99.53 91.72
CA SER A 188 -58.32 -98.99 92.42
C SER A 188 -57.01 -99.52 91.86
N LEU A 189 -55.98 -98.68 91.74
CA LEU A 189 -54.61 -99.15 91.50
C LEU A 189 -54.11 -99.98 92.69
N VAL A 190 -53.42 -101.09 92.41
CA VAL A 190 -52.95 -102.04 93.44
C VAL A 190 -51.51 -102.49 93.19
N SER A 191 -50.81 -102.84 94.26
CA SER A 191 -49.43 -103.32 94.19
C SER A 191 -49.37 -104.82 93.85
N GLY A 192 -48.42 -105.21 93.00
CA GLY A 192 -48.21 -106.61 92.62
C GLY A 192 -47.33 -106.75 91.38
N ALA A 193 -47.29 -107.95 90.79
CA ALA A 193 -46.65 -108.14 89.49
C ALA A 193 -47.41 -107.31 88.43
N GLY A 194 -46.66 -106.53 87.64
CA GLY A 194 -47.21 -105.56 86.67
C GLY A 194 -47.57 -104.19 87.24
N SER A 195 -47.19 -103.87 88.49
CA SER A 195 -47.49 -102.56 89.10
C SER A 195 -46.28 -101.61 89.17
N THR A 196 -45.27 -101.79 88.33
CA THR A 196 -43.99 -101.05 88.40
C THR A 196 -44.20 -99.56 88.14
N ASP A 197 -44.93 -99.24 87.07
CA ASP A 197 -45.04 -97.89 86.53
C ASP A 197 -46.37 -97.24 86.92
N ASN A 198 -47.11 -97.84 87.87
CA ASN A 198 -48.32 -97.28 88.49
C ASN A 198 -48.17 -95.81 88.93
N GLY A 199 -46.95 -95.33 89.20
CA GLY A 199 -46.68 -93.93 89.55
C GLY A 199 -46.83 -92.93 88.41
N PHE A 200 -46.80 -93.38 87.15
CA PHE A 200 -47.05 -92.56 85.96
C PHE A 200 -48.53 -92.54 85.54
N PHE A 201 -49.40 -93.26 86.25
CA PHE A 201 -50.81 -93.40 85.90
C PHE A 201 -51.75 -93.06 87.07
N THR A 202 -52.95 -92.61 86.75
CA THR A 202 -54.04 -92.39 87.71
C THR A 202 -55.35 -92.99 87.21
N LEU A 203 -56.34 -93.12 88.11
CA LEU A 203 -57.70 -93.55 87.79
C LEU A 203 -58.70 -92.44 88.09
N SER A 204 -59.46 -92.05 87.07
CA SER A 204 -60.58 -91.10 87.16
C SER A 204 -61.89 -91.84 86.87
N GLY A 205 -62.52 -92.37 87.92
CA GLY A 205 -63.68 -93.26 87.82
C GLY A 205 -63.31 -94.58 87.14
N THR A 206 -63.68 -94.73 85.87
CA THR A 206 -63.29 -95.85 84.99
C THR A 206 -62.08 -95.53 84.10
N SER A 207 -61.68 -94.26 83.94
CA SER A 207 -60.61 -93.88 83.01
C SER A 207 -59.23 -94.10 83.62
N LEU A 208 -58.33 -94.77 82.89
CA LEU A 208 -56.89 -94.81 83.13
C LEU A 208 -56.22 -93.66 82.35
N GLN A 209 -55.41 -92.86 83.04
CA GLN A 209 -54.78 -91.66 82.48
C GLN A 209 -53.29 -91.63 82.79
N ALA A 210 -52.46 -91.31 81.80
CA ALA A 210 -51.03 -91.03 81.95
C ALA A 210 -50.83 -89.61 82.48
N ILE A 211 -49.99 -89.42 83.50
CA ILE A 211 -49.91 -88.14 84.22
C ILE A 211 -49.32 -87.03 83.34
N ASP A 212 -48.23 -87.30 82.62
CA ASP A 212 -47.50 -86.31 81.82
C ASP A 212 -46.69 -87.01 80.70
N PRO A 213 -47.27 -87.21 79.50
CA PRO A 213 -46.55 -87.75 78.34
C PRO A 213 -45.28 -86.99 77.93
N GLN A 214 -45.24 -85.66 78.06
CA GLN A 214 -44.03 -84.85 77.76
C GLN A 214 -42.89 -85.05 78.77
N ALA A 215 -43.22 -85.51 80.00
CA ALA A 215 -42.22 -85.94 80.99
C ALA A 215 -41.91 -87.44 80.93
N MET A 216 -42.41 -88.16 79.91
CA MET A 216 -42.16 -89.60 79.69
C MET A 216 -41.31 -89.78 78.43
N ASP A 217 -40.09 -90.29 78.59
CA ASP A 217 -39.23 -90.67 77.45
C ASP A 217 -40.00 -91.61 76.48
N PRO A 218 -40.00 -91.36 75.16
CA PRO A 218 -40.64 -92.24 74.17
C PRO A 218 -40.25 -93.72 74.36
N GLY A 219 -41.22 -94.55 74.75
CA GLY A 219 -40.96 -95.87 75.36
C GLY A 219 -42.22 -96.62 75.79
N THR A 220 -42.07 -97.63 76.67
CA THR A 220 -43.18 -98.53 77.10
C THR A 220 -43.18 -98.81 78.61
N TYR A 221 -44.37 -98.82 79.22
CA TYR A 221 -44.64 -98.79 80.67
C TYR A 221 -45.70 -99.85 81.08
N SER A 222 -45.90 -100.14 82.39
CA SER A 222 -46.84 -101.18 82.89
C SER A 222 -47.59 -100.83 84.21
N VAL A 223 -48.89 -101.17 84.28
CA VAL A 223 -49.82 -100.76 85.35
C VAL A 223 -50.78 -101.87 85.82
N ARG A 224 -51.16 -101.89 87.12
CA ARG A 224 -52.02 -102.92 87.76
C ARG A 224 -53.23 -102.36 88.51
N VAL A 225 -54.40 -102.98 88.32
CA VAL A 225 -55.74 -102.50 88.73
C VAL A 225 -56.55 -103.59 89.46
N ARG A 226 -57.40 -103.20 90.42
CA ARG A 226 -58.44 -104.01 91.10
C ARG A 226 -59.83 -103.43 90.87
N THR A 227 -60.87 -104.27 90.96
CA THR A 227 -62.29 -103.90 91.06
C THR A 227 -62.97 -104.50 92.30
N GLU A 228 -64.03 -103.86 92.81
CA GLU A 228 -64.80 -104.21 94.03
C GLU A 228 -66.30 -103.87 93.88
N ASP A 229 -67.22 -104.74 94.34
CA ASP A 229 -68.69 -104.55 94.29
C ASP A 229 -69.33 -103.99 95.58
N LEU A 230 -70.65 -103.69 95.54
CA LEU A 230 -71.41 -103.12 96.66
C LEU A 230 -71.58 -104.07 97.86
N GLY A 231 -71.40 -105.38 97.67
CA GLY A 231 -71.31 -106.38 98.73
C GLY A 231 -69.90 -106.58 99.32
N GLY A 232 -68.86 -106.01 98.68
CA GLY A 232 -67.47 -105.99 99.14
C GLY A 232 -66.60 -107.17 98.67
N LEU A 233 -66.84 -107.75 97.50
CA LEU A 233 -65.99 -108.80 96.91
C LEU A 233 -65.19 -108.27 95.69
N THR A 234 -64.06 -108.91 95.33
CA THR A 234 -62.98 -108.25 94.54
C THR A 234 -62.25 -109.12 93.49
N ARG A 235 -61.61 -108.48 92.50
CA ARG A 235 -60.69 -109.09 91.49
C ARG A 235 -59.63 -108.10 90.97
N GLU A 236 -58.45 -108.57 90.51
CA GLU A 236 -57.33 -107.74 89.98
C GLU A 236 -56.75 -108.23 88.63
N GLU A 237 -56.19 -107.32 87.81
CA GLU A 237 -55.47 -107.57 86.52
C GLU A 237 -54.37 -106.49 86.22
N ALA A 238 -53.62 -106.58 85.11
CA ALA A 238 -52.56 -105.63 84.71
C ALA A 238 -52.43 -105.39 83.17
N PHE A 239 -51.86 -104.24 82.77
CA PHE A 239 -51.80 -103.70 81.38
C PHE A 239 -50.42 -103.06 81.05
N SER A 240 -50.19 -102.63 79.80
CA SER A 240 -48.93 -101.99 79.35
C SER A 240 -49.15 -100.92 78.26
N ILE A 241 -48.42 -99.79 78.31
CA ILE A 241 -48.72 -98.53 77.59
C ILE A 241 -47.48 -97.99 76.85
N THR A 242 -47.61 -97.35 75.68
CA THR A 242 -46.49 -96.82 74.85
C THR A 242 -46.56 -95.31 74.52
N VAL A 243 -45.41 -94.64 74.35
CA VAL A 243 -45.22 -93.20 74.02
C VAL A 243 -44.40 -93.02 72.71
N ILE A 244 -44.67 -91.99 71.89
CA ILE A 244 -44.10 -91.77 70.53
C ILE A 244 -43.67 -90.30 70.29
N ASP A 245 -42.55 -90.05 69.60
CA ASP A 245 -41.99 -88.73 69.24
C ASP A 245 -42.41 -88.21 67.83
N ASP A 246 -42.48 -86.89 67.63
CA ASP A 246 -43.12 -86.23 66.48
C ASP A 246 -42.70 -84.75 66.16
N ILE A 247 -41.50 -84.29 66.55
CA ILE A 247 -41.04 -82.88 66.37
C ILE A 247 -39.86 -82.76 65.37
N ALA A 248 -39.75 -81.64 64.64
CA ALA A 248 -38.76 -81.43 63.55
C ALA A 248 -37.66 -80.39 63.85
N PRO A 249 -36.48 -80.49 63.20
CA PRO A 249 -35.36 -79.55 63.39
C PRO A 249 -35.52 -78.20 62.65
N GLU A 250 -34.97 -77.13 63.22
CA GLU A 250 -35.09 -75.74 62.74
C GLU A 250 -33.72 -75.08 62.54
N VAL A 251 -33.59 -74.17 61.56
CA VAL A 251 -32.39 -73.31 61.40
C VAL A 251 -32.48 -72.08 62.32
N GLN A 252 -31.46 -71.86 63.14
CA GLN A 252 -31.32 -70.68 63.99
C GLN A 252 -30.65 -69.48 63.28
N SER A 253 -29.70 -69.73 62.37
CA SER A 253 -28.97 -68.66 61.69
C SER A 253 -28.24 -69.09 60.42
N ILE A 254 -28.08 -68.15 59.48
CA ILE A 254 -27.05 -68.19 58.41
C ILE A 254 -26.29 -66.86 58.40
N THR A 255 -25.00 -66.87 58.73
CA THR A 255 -24.15 -65.66 58.83
C THR A 255 -22.96 -65.73 57.89
N ALA A 256 -22.68 -64.65 57.16
CA ALA A 256 -21.65 -64.57 56.12
C ALA A 256 -20.39 -63.81 56.59
N ALA A 257 -19.22 -64.18 56.08
CA ALA A 257 -17.93 -63.54 56.34
C ALA A 257 -16.96 -63.66 55.15
N GLU A 258 -15.89 -62.87 55.14
CA GLU A 258 -14.77 -63.04 54.19
C GLU A 258 -14.09 -64.39 54.41
N GLY A 259 -13.91 -65.15 53.33
CA GLY A 259 -13.13 -66.39 53.32
C GLY A 259 -11.68 -66.17 52.92
N PRO A 260 -10.97 -67.23 52.51
CA PRO A 260 -9.75 -67.12 51.70
C PRO A 260 -9.93 -66.19 50.49
N PRO A 261 -8.84 -65.58 49.95
CA PRO A 261 -8.93 -64.61 48.85
C PRO A 261 -9.76 -65.11 47.66
N GLY A 262 -10.78 -64.34 47.26
CA GLY A 262 -11.73 -64.70 46.21
C GLY A 262 -12.88 -65.62 46.65
N SER A 263 -13.22 -65.65 47.95
CA SER A 263 -14.33 -66.47 48.49
C SER A 263 -15.09 -65.82 49.66
N ILE A 264 -16.32 -66.30 49.89
CA ILE A 264 -17.19 -65.93 51.01
C ILE A 264 -17.54 -67.21 51.78
N GLU A 265 -17.53 -67.17 53.12
CA GLU A 265 -17.94 -68.29 53.97
C GLU A 265 -19.23 -67.99 54.73
N TYR A 266 -20.18 -68.93 54.71
CA TYR A 266 -21.46 -68.85 55.40
C TYR A 266 -21.54 -69.91 56.50
N THR A 267 -21.76 -69.51 57.75
CA THR A 267 -22.00 -70.44 58.86
C THR A 267 -23.49 -70.61 59.09
N VAL A 268 -23.97 -71.87 59.03
CA VAL A 268 -25.35 -72.32 59.20
C VAL A 268 -25.47 -73.05 60.55
N THR A 269 -26.50 -72.73 61.35
CA THR A 269 -26.71 -73.31 62.68
C THR A 269 -28.15 -73.82 62.84
N PHE A 270 -28.33 -75.00 63.45
CA PHE A 270 -29.61 -75.64 63.75
C PHE A 270 -29.93 -75.66 65.25
N ASN A 271 -31.20 -75.84 65.61
CA ASN A 271 -31.66 -75.97 67.00
C ASN A 271 -31.21 -77.29 67.66
N GLU A 272 -31.09 -78.37 66.87
CA GLU A 272 -30.62 -79.69 67.29
C GLU A 272 -29.68 -80.34 66.27
N ALA A 273 -29.34 -81.62 66.47
CA ALA A 273 -28.34 -82.32 65.68
C ALA A 273 -28.95 -82.98 64.44
N VAL A 274 -28.63 -82.46 63.26
CA VAL A 274 -29.17 -82.92 61.98
C VAL A 274 -28.22 -83.88 61.23
N LEU A 275 -28.81 -84.66 60.33
CA LEU A 275 -28.17 -85.58 59.41
C LEU A 275 -28.17 -85.01 57.98
N THR A 276 -27.22 -85.47 57.16
CA THR A 276 -27.16 -85.26 55.69
C THR A 276 -27.39 -83.83 55.21
N VAL A 277 -26.47 -82.92 55.54
CA VAL A 277 -26.39 -81.57 54.96
C VAL A 277 -25.45 -81.56 53.75
N SER A 278 -25.91 -81.03 52.62
CA SER A 278 -25.23 -81.05 51.32
C SER A 278 -25.54 -79.81 50.45
N ALA A 279 -24.76 -79.59 49.38
CA ALA A 279 -24.85 -78.36 48.58
C ALA A 279 -26.16 -78.21 47.79
N ASP A 280 -26.88 -79.30 47.54
CA ASP A 280 -28.21 -79.31 46.94
C ASP A 280 -29.33 -78.87 47.89
N ASP A 281 -29.09 -78.78 49.21
CA ASP A 281 -30.03 -78.18 50.15
C ASP A 281 -30.07 -76.64 50.03
N PHE A 282 -28.98 -76.01 49.57
CA PHE A 282 -28.81 -74.56 49.56
C PHE A 282 -28.91 -73.91 48.17
N THR A 283 -29.27 -72.63 48.12
CA THR A 283 -29.15 -71.79 46.93
C THR A 283 -28.40 -70.50 47.24
N LEU A 284 -27.71 -69.96 46.23
CA LEU A 284 -27.15 -68.62 46.27
C LEU A 284 -28.15 -67.61 45.69
N ASN A 285 -28.10 -66.38 46.19
CA ASN A 285 -28.99 -65.30 45.81
C ASN A 285 -28.19 -63.99 45.74
N GLY A 286 -28.12 -63.38 44.56
CA GLY A 286 -27.24 -62.25 44.26
C GLY A 286 -27.99 -61.00 43.78
N THR A 287 -27.44 -59.82 44.07
CA THR A 287 -27.90 -58.53 43.54
C THR A 287 -26.89 -57.98 42.53
N GLY A 288 -27.35 -57.25 41.51
CA GLY A 288 -26.43 -56.68 40.51
C GLY A 288 -25.93 -57.76 39.55
N SER A 289 -24.61 -57.84 39.36
CA SER A 289 -23.96 -58.91 38.58
C SER A 289 -23.29 -59.98 39.46
N ALA A 290 -23.25 -59.79 40.78
CA ALA A 290 -22.63 -60.69 41.75
C ALA A 290 -23.11 -62.15 41.62
N ALA A 291 -22.19 -63.01 41.20
CA ALA A 291 -22.36 -64.47 41.11
C ALA A 291 -21.22 -65.21 41.82
N GLY A 292 -21.46 -66.49 42.15
CA GLY A 292 -20.50 -67.38 42.78
C GLY A 292 -20.98 -68.83 42.77
N SER A 293 -20.17 -69.74 43.31
CA SER A 293 -20.44 -71.18 43.34
C SER A 293 -20.10 -71.79 44.69
N ILE A 294 -21.02 -72.56 45.29
CA ILE A 294 -20.75 -73.34 46.51
C ILE A 294 -19.67 -74.38 46.16
N ALA A 295 -18.56 -74.34 46.89
CA ALA A 295 -17.37 -75.15 46.62
C ALA A 295 -17.17 -76.29 47.64
N GLU A 296 -17.39 -76.01 48.92
CA GLU A 296 -17.23 -76.98 50.01
C GLU A 296 -18.26 -76.73 51.13
N ILE A 297 -18.65 -77.79 51.83
CA ILE A 297 -19.42 -77.73 53.08
C ILE A 297 -18.70 -78.57 54.12
N THR A 298 -18.42 -77.98 55.28
CA THR A 298 -17.80 -78.64 56.43
C THR A 298 -18.63 -78.47 57.69
N GLY A 299 -18.44 -79.31 58.71
CA GLY A 299 -19.20 -79.27 59.96
C GLY A 299 -19.93 -80.59 60.29
N SER A 300 -20.70 -80.59 61.38
CA SER A 300 -21.46 -81.76 61.84
C SER A 300 -22.37 -81.40 63.03
N GLY A 301 -23.46 -82.15 63.20
CA GLY A 301 -24.38 -81.98 64.33
C GLY A 301 -25.24 -80.73 64.14
N THR A 302 -24.96 -79.68 64.91
CA THR A 302 -25.81 -78.47 64.94
C THR A 302 -25.25 -77.30 64.11
N ALA A 303 -24.05 -77.42 63.50
CA ALA A 303 -23.39 -76.31 62.83
C ALA A 303 -22.52 -76.74 61.63
N PHE A 304 -22.57 -75.93 60.56
CA PHE A 304 -21.90 -76.17 59.27
C PHE A 304 -21.38 -74.85 58.68
N THR A 305 -20.28 -74.91 57.92
CA THR A 305 -19.72 -73.79 57.15
C THR A 305 -19.74 -74.13 55.67
N VAL A 306 -20.28 -73.23 54.86
CA VAL A 306 -20.48 -73.35 53.41
C VAL A 306 -19.61 -72.30 52.72
N THR A 307 -18.59 -72.74 51.98
CA THR A 307 -17.61 -71.86 51.32
C THR A 307 -18.00 -71.66 49.86
N VAL A 308 -17.99 -70.40 49.39
CA VAL A 308 -18.44 -69.97 48.07
C VAL A 308 -17.29 -69.31 47.31
N ASN A 309 -16.87 -69.93 46.20
CA ASN A 309 -15.75 -69.51 45.36
C ASN A 309 -16.23 -69.06 43.97
N ASN A 310 -15.28 -68.64 43.13
CA ASN A 310 -15.52 -68.14 41.76
C ASN A 310 -16.44 -66.91 41.75
N LEU A 311 -16.15 -65.96 42.66
CA LEU A 311 -16.83 -64.67 42.71
C LEU A 311 -16.60 -63.90 41.41
N SER A 312 -17.66 -63.30 40.87
CA SER A 312 -17.60 -62.51 39.63
C SER A 312 -18.72 -61.48 39.61
N GLY A 313 -18.44 -60.32 39.03
CA GLY A 313 -19.36 -59.18 39.02
C GLY A 313 -19.28 -58.32 40.28
N GLU A 314 -20.34 -57.57 40.51
CA GLU A 314 -20.49 -56.52 41.52
C GLU A 314 -21.84 -56.68 42.25
N GLY A 315 -21.81 -56.53 43.58
CA GLY A 315 -23.01 -56.49 44.44
C GLY A 315 -22.98 -57.45 45.64
N HIS A 316 -24.13 -57.60 46.30
CA HIS A 316 -24.31 -58.50 47.43
C HIS A 316 -24.64 -59.94 47.00
N LEU A 317 -24.06 -60.93 47.69
CA LEU A 317 -24.38 -62.35 47.60
C LEU A 317 -24.86 -62.91 48.95
N ARG A 318 -25.82 -63.85 48.93
CA ARG A 318 -26.43 -64.51 50.10
C ARG A 318 -26.58 -66.02 49.88
N LEU A 319 -26.61 -66.79 50.97
CA LEU A 319 -26.97 -68.22 51.00
C LEU A 319 -28.33 -68.44 51.68
N ASP A 320 -29.22 -69.22 51.05
CA ASP A 320 -30.54 -69.61 51.57
C ASP A 320 -30.69 -71.14 51.62
N LEU A 321 -31.37 -71.69 52.63
CA LEU A 321 -31.81 -73.09 52.71
C LEU A 321 -33.19 -73.27 52.05
N LYS A 322 -33.36 -74.32 51.24
CA LYS A 322 -34.59 -74.61 50.46
C LYS A 322 -35.67 -75.33 51.26
N ASP A 323 -36.93 -75.17 50.83
CA ASP A 323 -38.07 -76.02 51.24
C ASP A 323 -37.86 -77.49 50.87
N ALA A 324 -37.20 -77.75 49.74
CA ALA A 324 -36.89 -79.08 49.23
C ALA A 324 -35.46 -79.51 49.61
N ASN A 325 -35.15 -79.46 50.90
CA ASN A 325 -33.93 -80.03 51.48
C ASN A 325 -34.14 -81.52 51.85
N ASN A 326 -33.07 -82.22 52.24
CA ASN A 326 -33.10 -83.62 52.71
C ASN A 326 -32.57 -83.80 54.14
N ILE A 327 -32.56 -82.71 54.91
CA ILE A 327 -31.93 -82.62 56.23
C ILE A 327 -32.92 -83.13 57.29
N THR A 328 -32.59 -84.22 57.99
CA THR A 328 -33.46 -84.80 59.03
C THR A 328 -32.79 -84.89 60.40
N ASP A 329 -33.60 -85.02 61.44
CA ASP A 329 -33.15 -85.46 62.77
C ASP A 329 -32.88 -86.99 62.81
N ALA A 330 -32.79 -87.56 64.01
CA ALA A 330 -32.63 -89.00 64.25
C ALA A 330 -33.95 -89.81 64.32
N SER A 331 -35.10 -89.13 64.43
CA SER A 331 -36.45 -89.74 64.48
C SER A 331 -37.07 -89.88 63.08
N GLY A 332 -36.60 -89.09 62.10
CA GLY A 332 -37.01 -89.07 60.70
C GLY A 332 -37.71 -87.79 60.25
N ASN A 333 -37.71 -86.73 61.07
CA ASN A 333 -38.41 -85.47 60.80
C ASN A 333 -37.50 -84.51 60.01
N ASN A 334 -38.05 -83.80 59.02
CA ASN A 334 -37.28 -83.00 58.05
C ASN A 334 -37.27 -81.50 58.40
N ALA A 335 -36.15 -80.82 58.17
CA ALA A 335 -35.99 -79.39 58.45
C ALA A 335 -36.83 -78.46 57.56
N GLU A 336 -37.25 -77.32 58.12
CA GLU A 336 -37.89 -76.22 57.37
C GLU A 336 -36.87 -75.29 56.67
N ALA A 337 -37.34 -74.50 55.70
CA ALA A 337 -36.53 -73.57 54.92
C ALA A 337 -36.06 -72.32 55.69
N PHE A 338 -34.98 -71.69 55.24
CA PHE A 338 -34.44 -70.46 55.85
C PHE A 338 -33.85 -69.51 54.80
N ASN A 339 -34.47 -68.33 54.64
CA ASN A 339 -34.15 -67.38 53.55
C ASN A 339 -33.90 -65.94 54.04
N THR A 340 -33.49 -65.79 55.30
CA THR A 340 -33.26 -64.50 55.99
C THR A 340 -31.81 -64.33 56.48
N GLY A 341 -30.86 -65.06 55.87
CA GLY A 341 -29.44 -65.00 56.20
C GLY A 341 -28.74 -63.68 55.89
N SER A 342 -27.53 -63.51 56.40
CA SER A 342 -26.66 -62.37 56.07
C SER A 342 -26.12 -62.44 54.64
N SER A 343 -25.87 -61.28 54.03
CA SER A 343 -25.26 -61.15 52.69
C SER A 343 -23.96 -60.35 52.75
N MET A 344 -23.09 -60.56 51.77
CA MET A 344 -21.75 -59.99 51.65
C MET A 344 -21.62 -59.23 50.33
N TYR A 345 -21.14 -57.99 50.35
CA TYR A 345 -20.80 -57.23 49.15
C TYR A 345 -19.43 -57.66 48.63
N PHE A 346 -19.27 -57.73 47.31
CA PHE A 346 -17.96 -57.71 46.65
C PHE A 346 -18.07 -57.01 45.30
N ASP A 347 -16.92 -56.68 44.74
CA ASP A 347 -16.76 -56.15 43.40
C ASP A 347 -15.47 -56.73 42.77
N THR A 348 -15.48 -56.86 41.44
CA THR A 348 -14.42 -57.42 40.60
C THR A 348 -14.39 -56.79 39.19
N VAL A 349 -15.07 -55.66 38.98
CA VAL A 349 -15.36 -55.10 37.64
C VAL A 349 -14.55 -53.84 37.39
N ALA A 350 -13.35 -53.99 36.83
CA ALA A 350 -12.49 -52.87 36.48
C ALA A 350 -13.12 -51.89 35.47
N PRO A 351 -12.78 -50.58 35.53
CA PRO A 351 -13.26 -49.57 34.58
C PRO A 351 -12.98 -49.95 33.11
N VAL A 352 -13.97 -49.72 32.24
CA VAL A 352 -13.83 -49.89 30.79
C VAL A 352 -13.40 -48.56 30.17
N ILE A 353 -12.29 -48.57 29.44
CA ILE A 353 -11.75 -47.39 28.74
C ILE A 353 -11.77 -47.66 27.23
N ASN A 354 -12.51 -46.87 26.45
CA ASN A 354 -12.57 -46.99 25.00
C ASN A 354 -11.71 -45.92 24.32
N ALA A 355 -10.95 -46.29 23.28
CA ALA A 355 -10.12 -45.37 22.50
C ALA A 355 -10.91 -44.20 21.90
N SER A 356 -12.17 -44.42 21.52
CA SER A 356 -13.08 -43.38 21.02
C SER A 356 -13.48 -42.33 22.06
N SER A 357 -13.25 -42.61 23.35
CA SER A 357 -13.53 -41.73 24.48
C SER A 357 -12.27 -40.98 24.94
N ILE A 358 -11.13 -41.17 24.27
CA ILE A 358 -9.86 -40.47 24.51
C ILE A 358 -9.61 -39.49 23.36
N SER A 359 -9.23 -38.26 23.68
CA SER A 359 -8.83 -37.25 22.70
C SER A 359 -7.48 -36.62 23.06
N LEU A 360 -6.65 -36.41 22.04
CA LEU A 360 -5.41 -35.64 22.10
C LEU A 360 -5.61 -34.34 21.31
N THR A 361 -5.10 -33.23 21.85
CA THR A 361 -5.19 -31.88 21.25
C THR A 361 -3.94 -31.07 21.57
N GLY A 362 -3.65 -30.03 20.79
CA GLY A 362 -2.52 -29.12 21.04
C GLY A 362 -1.43 -29.11 19.95
N ALA A 363 -1.54 -29.97 18.94
CA ALA A 363 -0.67 -30.01 17.77
C ALA A 363 -0.69 -28.68 16.99
N SER A 364 0.48 -28.16 16.63
CA SER A 364 0.64 -27.00 15.74
C SER A 364 1.38 -27.30 14.44
N GLY A 365 1.93 -28.51 14.29
CA GLY A 365 2.63 -28.98 13.10
C GLY A 365 1.73 -29.16 11.87
N ILE A 366 2.40 -29.30 10.73
CA ILE A 366 1.82 -29.55 9.41
C ILE A 366 1.03 -30.87 9.46
N ASN A 367 -0.11 -30.93 8.76
CA ASN A 367 -1.07 -32.06 8.81
C ASN A 367 -1.70 -32.39 10.18
N GLY A 368 -1.32 -31.71 11.27
CA GLY A 368 -1.74 -32.04 12.64
C GLY A 368 -0.74 -32.88 13.43
N GLU A 369 0.51 -32.94 12.97
CA GLU A 369 1.68 -33.43 13.70
C GLU A 369 1.88 -32.63 15.00
N PHE A 370 2.32 -33.28 16.07
CA PHE A 370 2.88 -32.57 17.22
C PHE A 370 4.34 -32.21 16.96
N ILE A 371 4.75 -31.00 17.31
CA ILE A 371 6.12 -30.48 17.10
C ILE A 371 6.74 -29.89 18.38
N VAL A 372 8.02 -29.52 18.36
CA VAL A 372 8.74 -28.99 19.53
C VAL A 372 8.06 -27.74 20.10
N GLY A 373 7.72 -27.78 21.39
CA GLY A 373 7.00 -26.73 22.10
C GLY A 373 5.48 -26.92 22.17
N ASP A 374 4.89 -27.90 21.47
CA ASP A 374 3.46 -28.18 21.60
C ASP A 374 3.10 -28.71 23.00
N THR A 375 1.92 -28.36 23.48
CA THR A 375 1.37 -28.90 24.74
C THR A 375 0.27 -29.92 24.44
N ILE A 376 0.65 -31.20 24.39
CA ILE A 376 -0.26 -32.34 24.24
C ILE A 376 -1.24 -32.34 25.42
N THR A 377 -2.48 -31.95 25.16
CA THR A 377 -3.59 -31.99 26.11
C THR A 377 -4.42 -33.23 25.85
N ALA A 378 -4.26 -34.22 26.75
CA ALA A 378 -5.01 -35.46 26.74
C ALA A 378 -6.29 -35.32 27.58
N THR A 379 -7.40 -35.88 27.08
CA THR A 379 -8.67 -35.96 27.81
C THR A 379 -9.33 -37.32 27.62
N TRP A 380 -9.88 -37.89 28.69
CA TRP A 380 -10.74 -39.07 28.68
C TRP A 380 -12.16 -38.69 29.14
N ASP A 381 -13.17 -38.97 28.32
CA ASP A 381 -14.59 -38.78 28.64
C ASP A 381 -15.14 -39.99 29.41
N ASN A 382 -15.21 -39.85 30.74
CA ASN A 382 -15.95 -40.74 31.64
C ASN A 382 -17.25 -40.08 32.14
N SER A 383 -17.81 -39.14 31.38
CA SER A 383 -19.14 -38.58 31.62
C SER A 383 -20.23 -39.51 31.06
N ALA A 384 -21.50 -39.12 31.24
CA ALA A 384 -22.67 -39.88 30.76
C ALA A 384 -22.82 -39.97 29.23
N SER A 385 -21.96 -39.32 28.45
CA SER A 385 -21.85 -39.49 26.99
C SER A 385 -20.64 -40.34 26.54
N GLY A 386 -19.64 -40.50 27.41
CA GLY A 386 -18.47 -41.34 27.17
C GLY A 386 -18.59 -42.69 27.87
N ASP A 387 -17.52 -43.13 28.52
CA ASP A 387 -17.43 -44.50 29.07
C ASP A 387 -18.27 -44.72 30.35
N ASN A 388 -18.61 -43.64 31.06
CA ASN A 388 -19.57 -43.61 32.18
C ASN A 388 -19.35 -44.69 33.27
N ASN A 389 -18.09 -45.00 33.63
CA ASN A 389 -17.77 -45.83 34.79
C ASN A 389 -18.15 -45.08 36.08
N GLY A 390 -18.97 -45.67 36.94
CA GLY A 390 -19.68 -44.96 38.02
C GLY A 390 -18.86 -44.67 39.28
N ASP A 391 -17.67 -45.24 39.37
CA ASP A 391 -16.96 -45.55 40.61
C ASP A 391 -15.42 -45.39 40.47
N VAL A 392 -14.95 -44.69 39.44
CA VAL A 392 -13.53 -44.37 39.24
C VAL A 392 -12.99 -43.52 40.40
N ALA A 393 -11.97 -44.01 41.09
CA ALA A 393 -11.30 -43.34 42.20
C ALA A 393 -10.10 -42.49 41.75
N SER A 394 -9.33 -42.95 40.75
CA SER A 394 -8.17 -42.22 40.24
C SER A 394 -7.84 -42.56 38.78
N VAL A 395 -7.15 -41.64 38.08
CA VAL A 395 -6.72 -41.80 36.68
C VAL A 395 -5.30 -41.26 36.50
N THR A 396 -4.48 -41.98 35.73
CA THR A 396 -3.20 -41.51 35.20
C THR A 396 -3.16 -41.64 33.68
N MET A 397 -2.35 -40.81 33.02
CA MET A 397 -2.16 -40.76 31.57
C MET A 397 -0.68 -40.87 31.26
N ASP A 398 -0.30 -41.90 30.51
CA ASP A 398 1.08 -42.19 30.15
C ASP A 398 1.42 -41.61 28.78
N PHE A 399 2.38 -40.69 28.78
CA PHE A 399 2.92 -40.00 27.60
C PHE A 399 4.29 -40.58 27.19
N SER A 400 4.67 -41.78 27.66
CA SER A 400 6.00 -42.35 27.39
C SER A 400 6.34 -42.47 25.90
N ASP A 401 5.34 -42.79 25.07
CA ASP A 401 5.46 -42.84 23.60
C ASP A 401 5.84 -41.48 22.99
N PHE A 402 5.49 -40.37 23.65
CA PHE A 402 5.82 -38.99 23.25
C PHE A 402 7.08 -38.45 23.96
N GLY A 403 7.92 -39.32 24.54
CA GLY A 403 9.12 -38.92 25.30
C GLY A 403 8.86 -38.61 26.79
N GLY A 404 7.65 -38.84 27.30
CA GLY A 404 7.33 -38.73 28.72
C GLY A 404 8.16 -39.70 29.58
N ASN A 405 8.59 -39.27 30.76
CA ASN A 405 9.42 -40.11 31.65
C ASN A 405 8.61 -40.84 32.75
N SER A 406 7.31 -40.56 32.89
CA SER A 406 6.37 -41.18 33.84
C SER A 406 4.93 -40.79 33.53
N ALA A 407 3.97 -41.66 33.86
CA ALA A 407 2.54 -41.34 33.76
C ALA A 407 2.13 -40.16 34.68
N VAL A 408 1.33 -39.25 34.12
CA VAL A 408 0.86 -38.03 34.76
C VAL A 408 -0.51 -38.27 35.42
N THR A 409 -0.71 -37.81 36.65
CA THR A 409 -2.03 -37.89 37.31
C THR A 409 -3.02 -36.94 36.65
N ALA A 410 -4.14 -37.46 36.17
CA ALA A 410 -5.18 -36.66 35.50
C ALA A 410 -6.09 -35.94 36.51
N SER A 411 -6.63 -34.79 36.10
CA SER A 411 -7.58 -33.99 36.87
C SER A 411 -9.01 -34.16 36.35
N ASN A 412 -9.98 -34.38 37.23
CA ASN A 412 -11.39 -34.56 36.86
C ASN A 412 -12.14 -33.23 36.89
N THR A 413 -12.77 -32.85 35.77
CA THR A 413 -13.79 -31.81 35.72
C THR A 413 -15.06 -32.35 35.05
N GLY A 414 -16.08 -32.66 35.86
CA GLY A 414 -17.42 -33.02 35.37
C GLY A 414 -17.54 -34.38 34.68
N GLY A 415 -16.59 -35.30 34.93
CA GLY A 415 -16.51 -36.60 34.26
C GLY A 415 -15.41 -36.69 33.20
N PHE A 416 -14.88 -35.55 32.75
CA PHE A 416 -13.71 -35.49 31.89
C PHE A 416 -12.45 -35.51 32.74
N TRP A 417 -11.58 -36.49 32.53
CA TRP A 417 -10.26 -36.57 33.14
C TRP A 417 -9.21 -36.05 32.16
N SER A 418 -8.38 -35.09 32.55
CA SER A 418 -7.36 -34.52 31.64
C SER A 418 -5.98 -34.34 32.27
N ALA A 419 -4.96 -34.48 31.43
CA ALA A 419 -3.55 -34.24 31.75
C ALA A 419 -2.83 -33.60 30.56
N THR A 420 -1.68 -32.98 30.80
CA THR A 420 -0.90 -32.26 29.78
C THR A 420 0.57 -32.65 29.80
N PHE A 421 1.19 -32.71 28.63
CA PHE A 421 2.61 -32.92 28.42
C PHE A 421 3.15 -31.87 27.42
N GLU A 422 4.36 -31.38 27.63
CA GLU A 422 5.03 -30.40 26.77
C GLU A 422 6.09 -31.13 25.93
N VAL A 423 6.00 -31.03 24.61
CA VAL A 423 6.98 -31.62 23.69
C VAL A 423 8.28 -30.84 23.79
N LEU A 424 9.35 -31.53 24.18
CA LEU A 424 10.71 -30.98 24.25
C LEU A 424 11.52 -31.49 23.06
N GLU A 425 12.54 -30.72 22.66
CA GLU A 425 13.57 -31.08 21.68
C GLU A 425 14.16 -32.48 21.94
N GLY A 426 14.32 -33.28 20.89
CA GLY A 426 14.74 -34.67 20.95
C GLY A 426 15.31 -35.21 19.64
N ILE A 427 14.91 -36.44 19.29
CA ILE A 427 15.37 -37.25 18.15
C ILE A 427 14.26 -38.25 17.73
N LEU A 428 13.01 -37.83 17.82
CA LEU A 428 11.82 -38.66 17.65
C LEU A 428 10.90 -38.03 16.61
N ASP A 429 11.20 -38.30 15.34
CA ASP A 429 10.15 -38.55 14.34
C ASP A 429 9.52 -39.93 14.63
N ALA A 430 8.19 -39.96 14.76
CA ALA A 430 7.43 -41.19 14.77
C ALA A 430 5.94 -40.98 14.46
N THR A 431 5.41 -41.91 13.66
CA THR A 431 3.97 -42.16 13.49
C THR A 431 3.50 -43.30 14.42
N ASP A 432 2.18 -43.49 14.52
CA ASP A 432 1.54 -44.55 15.33
C ASP A 432 1.81 -44.49 16.85
N LEU A 433 2.12 -43.30 17.40
CA LEU A 433 2.28 -43.07 18.83
C LEU A 433 0.93 -43.02 19.56
N ASN A 434 0.88 -43.57 20.78
CA ASN A 434 -0.38 -43.74 21.49
C ASN A 434 -0.28 -43.41 22.99
N LEU A 435 -1.18 -42.55 23.48
CA LEU A 435 -1.32 -42.26 24.92
C LEU A 435 -2.04 -43.42 25.61
N THR A 436 -1.53 -43.91 26.73
CA THR A 436 -2.23 -44.93 27.55
C THR A 436 -2.86 -44.31 28.80
N VAL A 437 -4.19 -44.39 28.91
CA VAL A 437 -4.97 -44.00 30.08
C VAL A 437 -5.15 -45.22 31.00
N ASN A 438 -4.91 -45.02 32.30
CA ASN A 438 -5.06 -46.02 33.34
C ASN A 438 -6.02 -45.48 34.40
N ALA A 439 -7.10 -46.20 34.71
CA ALA A 439 -8.11 -45.80 35.68
C ALA A 439 -8.33 -46.90 36.73
N THR A 440 -8.33 -46.52 38.01
CA THR A 440 -8.60 -47.42 39.13
C THR A 440 -9.91 -47.05 39.79
N ASP A 441 -10.75 -48.03 40.09
CA ASP A 441 -12.02 -47.87 40.82
C ASP A 441 -11.84 -47.76 42.35
N ASN A 442 -12.96 -47.68 43.09
CA ASN A 442 -12.98 -47.65 44.56
C ASN A 442 -12.64 -49.00 45.23
N SER A 443 -12.48 -50.07 44.46
CA SER A 443 -12.20 -51.45 44.89
C SER A 443 -10.77 -51.90 44.54
N ASP A 444 -9.93 -50.97 44.08
CA ASP A 444 -8.56 -51.18 43.59
C ASP A 444 -8.45 -52.04 42.29
N ASN A 445 -9.51 -52.27 41.51
CA ASN A 445 -9.36 -52.88 40.18
C ASN A 445 -8.89 -51.84 39.14
N LEU A 446 -8.00 -52.26 38.24
CA LEU A 446 -7.35 -51.40 37.24
C LEU A 446 -7.90 -51.67 35.83
N GLY A 447 -8.44 -50.62 35.21
CA GLY A 447 -8.74 -50.55 33.79
C GLY A 447 -7.67 -49.77 33.02
N SER A 448 -7.40 -50.18 31.78
CA SER A 448 -6.45 -49.51 30.88
C SER A 448 -7.00 -49.44 29.45
N GLY A 449 -6.73 -48.34 28.76
CA GLY A 449 -7.06 -48.16 27.34
C GLY A 449 -6.21 -47.06 26.72
N SER A 450 -5.95 -47.15 25.42
CA SER A 450 -5.06 -46.22 24.71
C SER A 450 -5.85 -45.33 23.73
N SER A 451 -5.25 -44.23 23.29
CA SER A 451 -5.77 -43.39 22.21
C SER A 451 -5.81 -44.12 20.86
N THR A 452 -6.08 -43.38 19.79
CA THR A 452 -5.70 -43.80 18.43
C THR A 452 -4.40 -43.13 18.02
N ASP A 453 -3.78 -43.70 17.00
CA ASP A 453 -2.52 -43.32 16.37
C ASP A 453 -2.40 -41.80 16.12
N VAL A 454 -1.31 -41.22 16.62
CA VAL A 454 -0.88 -39.83 16.44
C VAL A 454 0.59 -39.81 16.01
N SER A 455 1.01 -38.75 15.35
CA SER A 455 2.41 -38.54 14.97
C SER A 455 3.03 -37.31 15.66
N LEU A 456 4.35 -37.37 15.80
CA LEU A 456 5.20 -36.44 16.52
C LEU A 456 6.53 -36.35 15.77
N ASP A 457 7.00 -35.13 15.51
CA ASP A 457 8.40 -34.87 15.19
C ASP A 457 8.96 -33.89 16.22
N ASN A 458 9.89 -34.37 17.05
CA ASN A 458 10.61 -33.53 18.00
C ASN A 458 12.11 -33.36 17.70
N GLU A 459 12.59 -33.80 16.53
CA GLU A 459 13.91 -33.37 16.06
C GLU A 459 13.83 -31.91 15.58
N LEU A 460 14.97 -31.21 15.53
CA LEU A 460 15.03 -29.83 15.02
C LEU A 460 15.95 -29.80 13.79
N PRO A 461 15.54 -29.17 12.68
CA PRO A 461 16.39 -29.03 11.52
C PRO A 461 17.62 -28.20 11.87
N HIS A 462 18.77 -28.52 11.28
CA HIS A 462 19.99 -27.78 11.60
C HIS A 462 19.89 -26.32 11.08
N PRO A 463 20.35 -25.32 11.85
CA PRO A 463 20.37 -23.92 11.42
C PRO A 463 21.12 -23.74 10.08
N PRO A 464 20.63 -22.90 9.17
CA PRO A 464 21.21 -22.75 7.84
C PRO A 464 22.57 -22.06 7.90
N SER A 465 23.62 -22.74 7.40
CA SER A 465 24.98 -22.20 7.34
C SER A 465 25.34 -21.78 5.93
N ALA A 466 25.95 -20.60 5.75
CA ALA A 466 26.48 -20.19 4.45
C ALA A 466 27.60 -21.14 3.98
N ASN A 467 27.58 -21.50 2.69
CA ASN A 467 28.54 -22.44 2.08
C ASN A 467 29.91 -21.80 1.78
N ALA A 468 29.97 -20.47 1.79
CA ALA A 468 31.12 -19.58 1.63
C ALA A 468 30.78 -18.25 2.32
N PRO A 469 31.71 -17.27 2.44
CA PRO A 469 31.33 -15.87 2.67
C PRO A 469 30.25 -15.42 1.68
N LEU A 470 29.33 -14.57 2.12
CA LEU A 470 28.32 -13.94 1.26
C LEU A 470 28.82 -12.54 0.93
N GLU A 471 29.12 -12.30 -0.34
CA GLU A 471 29.77 -11.09 -0.83
C GLU A 471 28.95 -10.51 -1.98
N VAL A 472 28.75 -9.18 -2.01
CA VAL A 472 27.99 -8.50 -3.06
C VAL A 472 28.54 -7.12 -3.33
N PHE A 473 28.90 -6.81 -4.58
CA PHE A 473 29.23 -5.44 -4.98
C PHE A 473 27.99 -4.55 -4.87
N GLU A 474 28.14 -3.31 -4.39
CA GLU A 474 26.97 -2.46 -4.13
C GLU A 474 26.16 -2.11 -5.38
N ASN A 475 26.85 -1.90 -6.50
CA ASN A 475 26.23 -1.65 -7.80
C ASN A 475 25.67 -2.92 -8.48
N ALA A 476 25.63 -4.07 -7.79
CA ALA A 476 25.18 -5.33 -8.35
C ALA A 476 23.74 -5.28 -8.89
N GLY A 477 23.55 -5.80 -10.11
CA GLY A 477 22.23 -5.86 -10.72
C GLY A 477 21.25 -6.76 -9.96
N THR A 478 19.95 -6.46 -10.05
CA THR A 478 18.89 -7.31 -9.49
C THR A 478 18.99 -8.75 -10.00
N ASN A 479 18.76 -9.72 -9.13
CA ASN A 479 18.94 -11.17 -9.32
C ASN A 479 20.41 -11.64 -9.36
N THR A 480 21.39 -10.82 -8.93
CA THR A 480 22.77 -11.29 -8.72
C THR A 480 22.81 -12.35 -7.62
N VAL A 481 23.37 -13.53 -7.91
CA VAL A 481 23.57 -14.60 -6.91
C VAL A 481 24.78 -14.27 -6.04
N ILE A 482 24.57 -14.14 -4.73
CA ILE A 482 25.61 -13.73 -3.76
C ILE A 482 26.20 -14.91 -2.97
N GLY A 483 25.60 -16.09 -3.10
CA GLY A 483 26.03 -17.31 -2.44
C GLY A 483 24.88 -18.29 -2.21
N SER A 484 25.08 -19.22 -1.28
CA SER A 484 24.05 -20.19 -0.87
C SER A 484 24.28 -20.67 0.57
N VAL A 485 23.21 -21.12 1.21
CA VAL A 485 23.24 -21.86 2.48
C VAL A 485 23.10 -23.36 2.29
N SER A 486 23.43 -24.13 3.31
CA SER A 486 23.01 -25.52 3.47
C SER A 486 22.56 -25.79 4.90
N ALA A 487 21.72 -26.80 5.05
CA ALA A 487 21.26 -27.34 6.33
C ALA A 487 21.24 -28.87 6.26
N SER A 488 20.90 -29.51 7.38
CA SER A 488 20.69 -30.95 7.46
C SER A 488 19.51 -31.25 8.37
N ASP A 489 18.70 -32.19 7.91
CA ASP A 489 17.54 -32.77 8.57
C ASP A 489 17.36 -34.16 7.93
N ASP A 490 16.95 -35.18 8.70
CA ASP A 490 16.91 -36.56 8.20
C ASP A 490 15.63 -36.83 7.37
N ASP A 491 14.53 -36.08 7.58
CA ASP A 491 13.25 -36.23 6.88
C ASP A 491 12.95 -35.10 5.87
N GLY A 492 13.69 -34.00 5.95
CA GLY A 492 13.95 -33.10 4.83
C GLY A 492 13.28 -31.73 4.96
N TYR A 493 13.91 -30.73 4.34
CA TYR A 493 13.71 -29.33 4.69
C TYR A 493 13.52 -28.38 3.50
N SER A 494 13.11 -27.16 3.83
CA SER A 494 13.01 -26.01 2.95
C SER A 494 13.62 -24.76 3.60
N PHE A 495 13.90 -23.72 2.79
CA PHE A 495 14.46 -22.45 3.26
C PHE A 495 13.49 -21.27 3.08
N ASN A 496 13.58 -20.30 3.99
CA ASN A 496 12.96 -18.98 3.87
C ASN A 496 13.88 -17.91 4.50
N LEU A 497 13.62 -16.61 4.26
CA LEU A 497 14.19 -15.53 5.08
C LEU A 497 13.11 -15.03 6.06
N SER A 498 13.41 -15.04 7.36
CA SER A 498 12.59 -14.36 8.39
C SER A 498 12.95 -12.89 8.52
N ASP A 499 14.14 -12.51 8.07
CA ASP A 499 14.58 -11.14 7.85
C ASP A 499 15.34 -11.10 6.51
N ASP A 500 14.76 -10.40 5.53
CA ASP A 500 15.23 -10.22 4.16
C ASP A 500 15.96 -8.87 3.95
N ALA A 501 16.34 -8.23 5.07
CA ALA A 501 16.91 -6.89 5.14
C ALA A 501 16.05 -5.78 4.50
N GLY A 502 14.72 -5.97 4.45
CA GLY A 502 13.76 -5.02 3.89
C GLY A 502 13.36 -5.31 2.44
N GLY A 503 13.28 -6.59 2.07
CA GLY A 503 13.02 -7.07 0.72
C GLY A 503 14.23 -6.98 -0.22
N ARG A 504 15.45 -6.83 0.32
CA ARG A 504 16.68 -6.66 -0.48
C ARG A 504 17.33 -7.97 -0.89
N PHE A 505 16.96 -9.10 -0.27
CA PHE A 505 17.46 -10.42 -0.64
C PHE A 505 16.32 -11.44 -0.77
N ASN A 506 16.43 -12.33 -1.75
CA ASN A 506 15.57 -13.51 -1.88
C ASN A 506 16.38 -14.78 -1.58
N ILE A 507 15.72 -15.84 -1.12
CA ILE A 507 16.30 -17.18 -1.02
C ILE A 507 15.47 -18.19 -1.82
N ASN A 508 16.14 -19.11 -2.51
CA ASN A 508 15.51 -20.25 -3.15
C ASN A 508 15.17 -21.31 -2.08
N SER A 509 13.89 -21.56 -1.86
CA SER A 509 13.41 -22.45 -0.79
C SER A 509 13.79 -23.92 -0.92
N THR A 510 14.39 -24.35 -2.05
CA THR A 510 14.87 -25.73 -2.27
C THR A 510 16.39 -25.82 -2.41
N THR A 511 17.07 -24.81 -2.98
CA THR A 511 18.54 -24.86 -3.20
C THR A 511 19.35 -24.06 -2.18
N GLY A 512 18.71 -23.21 -1.38
CA GLY A 512 19.39 -22.31 -0.45
C GLY A 512 20.19 -21.19 -1.14
N GLU A 513 20.06 -21.03 -2.46
CA GLU A 513 20.69 -19.95 -3.24
C GLU A 513 20.11 -18.60 -2.83
N ILE A 514 20.98 -17.63 -2.51
CA ILE A 514 20.60 -16.28 -2.09
C ILE A 514 20.91 -15.31 -3.23
N THR A 515 19.94 -14.49 -3.59
CA THR A 515 20.05 -13.47 -4.65
C THR A 515 19.73 -12.08 -4.13
N TYR A 516 20.49 -11.08 -4.56
CA TYR A 516 20.16 -9.68 -4.34
C TYR A 516 18.93 -9.29 -5.17
N ALA A 517 17.92 -8.72 -4.52
CA ALA A 517 16.62 -8.39 -5.10
C ALA A 517 16.56 -6.97 -5.69
N GLY A 518 17.52 -6.10 -5.36
CA GLY A 518 17.45 -4.66 -5.55
C GLY A 518 17.16 -3.92 -4.24
N GLY A 519 16.90 -2.61 -4.33
CA GLY A 519 16.54 -1.77 -3.18
C GLY A 519 17.68 -0.88 -2.63
N GLY A 520 18.85 -0.90 -3.28
CA GLY A 520 20.00 -0.09 -2.90
C GLY A 520 20.96 -0.82 -1.96
N LEU A 521 22.24 -0.75 -2.31
CA LEU A 521 23.41 -1.03 -1.48
C LEU A 521 24.32 0.19 -1.60
N ASP A 522 25.19 0.36 -0.62
CA ASP A 522 25.92 1.61 -0.31
C ASP A 522 26.98 1.21 0.74
N HIS A 523 28.25 1.10 0.34
CA HIS A 523 29.34 0.60 1.19
C HIS A 523 29.71 1.63 2.27
N GLU A 524 29.78 2.90 1.91
CA GLU A 524 30.19 4.03 2.76
C GLU A 524 29.27 4.18 3.98
N ASN A 525 27.98 3.95 3.79
CA ASN A 525 26.95 3.98 4.84
C ASN A 525 26.69 2.61 5.48
N SER A 526 26.88 1.50 4.75
CA SER A 526 26.47 0.15 5.17
C SER A 526 27.32 -0.97 4.55
N PRO A 527 28.61 -1.10 4.95
CA PRO A 527 29.57 -2.03 4.34
C PRO A 527 29.30 -3.51 4.69
N ALA A 528 28.31 -3.79 5.55
CA ALA A 528 27.82 -5.14 5.80
C ALA A 528 26.33 -5.10 6.18
N ILE A 529 25.57 -6.09 5.69
CA ILE A 529 24.13 -6.23 5.95
C ILE A 529 23.87 -7.61 6.56
N SER A 530 23.01 -7.68 7.58
CA SER A 530 22.53 -8.94 8.14
C SER A 530 21.18 -9.34 7.54
N ILE A 531 21.05 -10.60 7.16
CA ILE A 531 19.77 -11.28 6.92
C ILE A 531 19.58 -12.40 7.96
N THR A 532 18.36 -12.89 8.16
CA THR A 532 18.11 -14.10 8.96
C THR A 532 17.41 -15.15 8.12
N ALA A 533 18.12 -16.24 7.87
CA ALA A 533 17.62 -17.41 7.15
C ALA A 533 17.00 -18.42 8.12
N THR A 534 15.90 -19.03 7.70
CA THR A 534 15.15 -20.06 8.41
C THR A 534 15.22 -21.36 7.62
N THR A 535 15.62 -22.45 8.26
CA THR A 535 15.31 -23.81 7.81
C THR A 535 13.98 -24.24 8.43
N THR A 536 13.13 -24.89 7.65
CA THR A 536 11.88 -25.54 8.11
C THR A 536 11.80 -26.95 7.54
N ASP A 537 11.63 -27.96 8.39
CA ASP A 537 11.44 -29.36 7.99
C ASP A 537 10.03 -29.63 7.40
N ASN A 538 9.66 -30.91 7.26
CA ASN A 538 8.36 -31.33 6.72
C ASN A 538 7.22 -31.37 7.75
N ALA A 539 7.51 -31.45 9.06
CA ALA A 539 6.52 -31.39 10.15
C ALA A 539 6.23 -29.95 10.59
N GLY A 540 7.16 -29.03 10.38
CA GLY A 540 7.05 -27.60 10.66
C GLY A 540 7.93 -27.08 11.80
N ASN A 541 8.90 -27.85 12.33
CA ASN A 541 9.89 -27.24 13.24
C ASN A 541 10.77 -26.23 12.47
N THR A 542 11.41 -25.30 13.19
CA THR A 542 12.18 -24.22 12.56
C THR A 542 13.49 -23.92 13.27
N ALA A 543 14.53 -23.66 12.50
CA ALA A 543 15.83 -23.23 12.99
C ALA A 543 16.32 -22.00 12.23
N ASN A 544 16.76 -20.98 12.96
CA ASN A 544 17.14 -19.67 12.41
C ASN A 544 18.63 -19.42 12.56
N GLN A 545 19.25 -18.82 11.54
CA GLN A 545 20.62 -18.32 11.60
C GLN A 545 20.69 -16.92 10.96
N THR A 546 21.21 -15.95 11.71
CA THR A 546 21.58 -14.64 11.16
C THR A 546 22.88 -14.78 10.39
N LEU A 547 22.90 -14.30 9.14
CA LEU A 547 24.03 -14.36 8.23
C LEU A 547 24.44 -12.93 7.87
N ASN A 548 25.74 -12.66 7.91
CA ASN A 548 26.28 -11.41 7.40
C ASN A 548 26.55 -11.57 5.90
N ILE A 549 26.25 -10.49 5.17
CA ILE A 549 26.61 -10.27 3.79
C ILE A 549 27.56 -9.07 3.81
N ASP A 550 28.79 -9.27 3.36
CA ASP A 550 29.76 -8.19 3.22
C ASP A 550 29.47 -7.46 1.91
N VAL A 551 29.19 -6.15 1.98
CA VAL A 551 28.99 -5.30 0.81
C VAL A 551 30.38 -4.89 0.34
N LEU A 552 30.70 -5.19 -0.92
CA LEU A 552 31.98 -4.88 -1.51
C LEU A 552 31.91 -3.51 -2.21
N ASP A 553 32.78 -2.61 -1.73
CA ASP A 553 33.24 -1.36 -2.34
C ASP A 553 33.40 -1.48 -3.87
N VAL A 554 32.77 -0.54 -4.60
CA VAL A 554 33.09 -0.22 -6.00
C VAL A 554 33.02 1.30 -6.24
N ASN A 555 34.18 1.91 -6.56
CA ASN A 555 34.37 3.31 -6.95
C ASN A 555 33.12 4.00 -7.53
N ASP A 556 32.52 4.91 -6.78
CA ASP A 556 31.41 5.72 -7.24
C ASP A 556 31.88 7.10 -7.73
N ALA A 557 31.04 7.80 -8.49
CA ALA A 557 31.49 9.01 -9.18
C ALA A 557 31.62 10.20 -8.22
N PRO A 558 32.73 10.95 -8.26
CA PRO A 558 33.13 11.82 -7.16
C PRO A 558 32.13 12.97 -7.04
N ALA A 559 31.78 13.33 -5.81
CA ALA A 559 30.68 14.24 -5.54
C ALA A 559 31.11 15.71 -5.69
N PHE A 560 30.25 16.52 -6.30
CA PHE A 560 30.36 17.97 -6.22
C PHE A 560 29.00 18.63 -5.95
N LEU A 561 28.92 19.36 -4.83
CA LEU A 561 27.76 20.12 -4.39
C LEU A 561 28.20 21.52 -3.90
N PRO A 562 28.56 22.44 -4.82
CA PRO A 562 28.95 23.80 -4.47
C PRO A 562 27.77 24.62 -3.96
N ILE A 563 28.10 25.70 -3.24
CA ILE A 563 27.20 26.82 -3.02
C ILE A 563 27.81 28.02 -3.72
N ALA A 564 27.25 28.41 -4.87
CA ALA A 564 27.62 29.64 -5.57
C ALA A 564 27.63 30.83 -4.60
N ALA A 565 28.65 31.68 -4.70
CA ALA A 565 28.73 32.90 -3.92
C ALA A 565 27.70 33.94 -4.41
N THR A 566 27.68 35.11 -3.78
CA THR A 566 26.77 36.20 -4.11
C THR A 566 27.49 37.53 -4.09
N GLY A 567 27.24 38.34 -5.12
CA GLY A 567 27.97 39.57 -5.40
C GLY A 567 28.49 39.53 -6.83
N ASP A 568 28.67 40.72 -7.38
CA ASP A 568 29.18 40.94 -8.73
C ASP A 568 30.67 41.30 -8.67
N TYR A 569 31.37 41.22 -9.81
CA TYR A 569 32.68 41.85 -9.91
C TYR A 569 32.48 43.35 -10.12
N THR A 570 33.32 44.15 -9.49
CA THR A 570 33.42 45.59 -9.78
C THR A 570 34.89 45.90 -10.00
N GLU A 571 35.16 46.62 -11.07
CA GLU A 571 36.48 47.09 -11.47
C GLU A 571 37.23 47.80 -10.31
N ASN A 572 38.56 47.61 -10.28
CA ASN A 572 39.46 47.97 -9.17
C ASN A 572 39.01 47.55 -7.75
N GLY A 573 38.03 46.63 -7.64
CA GLY A 573 37.43 46.16 -6.41
C GLY A 573 38.16 44.96 -5.77
N THR A 574 37.37 44.06 -5.18
CA THR A 574 37.85 42.77 -4.69
C THR A 574 37.45 41.66 -5.65
N ASP A 575 38.31 40.66 -5.82
CA ASP A 575 38.04 39.43 -6.57
C ASP A 575 36.63 38.88 -6.27
N ALA A 576 35.92 38.44 -7.30
CA ALA A 576 34.57 37.91 -7.17
C ALA A 576 34.61 36.41 -6.88
N ASP A 577 34.44 36.04 -5.60
CA ASP A 577 34.38 34.64 -5.16
C ASP A 577 33.38 33.83 -5.99
N LEU A 578 33.76 32.61 -6.39
CA LEU A 578 32.90 31.75 -7.19
C LEU A 578 31.98 30.90 -6.33
N TRP A 579 32.54 30.27 -5.29
CA TRP A 579 31.80 29.39 -4.37
C TRP A 579 32.15 29.68 -2.91
N THR A 580 31.20 29.40 -2.01
CA THR A 580 31.32 29.66 -0.56
C THR A 580 31.54 28.38 0.27
N ALA A 581 31.75 27.25 -0.41
CA ALA A 581 32.07 25.96 0.18
C ALA A 581 32.81 25.09 -0.84
N ASN A 582 33.87 24.41 -0.39
CA ASN A 582 34.69 23.50 -1.21
C ASN A 582 33.90 22.47 -2.01
N GLY A 583 32.78 21.94 -1.49
CA GLY A 583 31.76 21.17 -2.22
C GLY A 583 32.16 19.79 -2.76
N ILE A 584 33.46 19.50 -2.85
CA ILE A 584 34.07 18.30 -3.42
C ILE A 584 34.22 17.19 -2.37
N ASP A 585 33.89 15.96 -2.75
CA ASP A 585 34.27 14.73 -2.05
C ASP A 585 34.65 13.63 -3.07
N THR A 586 35.58 12.73 -2.73
CA THR A 586 35.85 11.54 -3.55
C THR A 586 34.88 10.40 -3.25
N ILE A 587 34.02 10.52 -2.24
CA ILE A 587 33.14 9.45 -1.73
C ILE A 587 33.95 8.36 -1.00
N GLU A 588 34.80 7.58 -1.66
CA GLU A 588 35.57 6.53 -1.00
C GLU A 588 36.80 7.07 -0.27
N THR A 589 37.14 6.40 0.84
CA THR A 589 38.22 6.85 1.74
C THR A 589 39.60 6.45 1.23
N GLY A 590 40.32 7.41 0.64
CA GLY A 590 41.75 7.29 0.33
C GLY A 590 42.12 7.42 -1.14
N GLN A 591 41.14 7.73 -1.98
CA GLN A 591 41.34 8.20 -3.36
C GLN A 591 41.90 9.63 -3.42
N SER A 592 42.27 10.06 -4.63
CA SER A 592 42.64 11.43 -4.97
C SER A 592 41.91 11.89 -6.24
N LEU A 593 41.41 13.13 -6.26
CA LEU A 593 41.02 13.75 -7.53
C LEU A 593 42.24 13.91 -8.44
N LEU A 594 42.07 13.53 -9.70
CA LEU A 594 43.01 13.73 -10.80
C LEU A 594 42.71 15.00 -11.58
N MET A 595 41.43 15.36 -11.74
CA MET A 595 41.00 16.48 -12.60
C MET A 595 39.76 17.20 -12.09
N VAL A 596 39.74 18.53 -12.29
CA VAL A 596 38.55 19.40 -12.19
C VAL A 596 38.44 20.19 -13.49
N LYS A 597 37.26 20.17 -14.13
CA LYS A 597 36.98 20.85 -15.40
C LYS A 597 35.89 21.90 -15.22
N LEU A 598 36.25 23.12 -15.59
CA LEU A 598 35.40 24.30 -15.65
C LEU A 598 34.99 24.56 -17.11
N LEU A 599 33.85 25.21 -17.24
CA LEU A 599 33.38 25.87 -18.45
C LEU A 599 33.16 27.34 -18.06
N VAL A 600 33.78 28.25 -18.81
CA VAL A 600 33.89 29.68 -18.47
C VAL A 600 33.37 30.49 -19.64
N GLY A 601 32.13 30.98 -19.52
CA GLY A 601 31.41 31.71 -20.56
C GLY A 601 31.39 33.22 -20.34
N GLY A 602 31.29 33.96 -21.45
CA GLY A 602 31.27 35.42 -21.48
C GLY A 602 32.65 36.08 -21.37
N VAL A 603 33.75 35.34 -21.53
CA VAL A 603 35.11 35.91 -21.55
C VAL A 603 35.30 36.74 -22.82
N ILE A 604 35.65 38.00 -22.66
CA ILE A 604 35.81 38.99 -23.73
C ILE A 604 37.23 39.59 -23.69
N ASP A 605 37.71 39.94 -22.50
CA ASP A 605 38.96 40.69 -22.30
C ASP A 605 40.19 39.74 -22.18
N GLY A 606 39.96 38.43 -22.29
CA GLY A 606 40.96 37.40 -22.54
C GLY A 606 42.11 37.35 -21.53
N THR A 607 43.27 37.92 -21.88
CA THR A 607 44.46 37.90 -21.01
C THR A 607 44.33 38.76 -19.75
N ASP A 608 43.34 39.66 -19.69
CA ASP A 608 43.06 40.47 -18.50
C ASP A 608 41.99 39.87 -17.57
N GLU A 609 41.35 38.76 -17.98
CA GLU A 609 40.42 37.96 -17.17
C GLU A 609 41.12 36.76 -16.54
N HIS A 610 41.22 36.70 -15.21
CA HIS A 610 41.97 35.66 -14.48
C HIS A 610 41.08 34.90 -13.50
N LEU A 611 41.31 33.59 -13.36
CA LEU A 611 40.88 32.84 -12.16
C LEU A 611 42.04 32.75 -11.17
N VAL A 612 41.76 33.02 -9.90
CA VAL A 612 42.77 33.20 -8.85
C VAL A 612 42.36 32.46 -7.57
N ALA A 613 43.34 31.95 -6.82
CA ALA A 613 43.09 31.16 -5.60
C ALA A 613 44.24 31.26 -4.58
N ASP A 614 43.97 30.88 -3.33
CA ASP A 614 44.97 30.83 -2.25
C ASP A 614 46.03 29.73 -2.50
N GLU A 615 47.29 30.02 -2.15
CA GLU A 615 48.46 29.14 -2.28
C GLU A 615 48.73 28.59 -3.71
N LEU A 616 48.08 29.16 -4.73
CA LEU A 616 48.37 28.97 -6.16
C LEU A 616 49.54 29.87 -6.58
N SER A 617 50.44 29.36 -7.43
CA SER A 617 51.70 30.06 -7.76
C SER A 617 51.60 31.25 -8.72
N GLY A 618 50.42 31.51 -9.27
CA GLY A 618 50.09 32.56 -10.25
C GLY A 618 48.60 32.50 -10.60
N PRO A 619 48.08 33.47 -11.37
CA PRO A 619 46.73 33.38 -11.93
C PRO A 619 46.63 32.22 -12.93
N ILE A 620 45.38 31.80 -13.20
CA ILE A 620 45.01 31.11 -14.43
C ILE A 620 44.52 32.20 -15.40
N GLU A 621 45.34 32.54 -16.38
CA GLU A 621 45.00 33.51 -17.44
C GLU A 621 43.93 32.87 -18.35
N LEU A 622 42.77 33.52 -18.60
CA LEU A 622 41.67 32.93 -19.38
C LEU A 622 41.90 33.05 -20.90
N VAL A 623 42.93 32.36 -21.37
CA VAL A 623 43.34 32.30 -22.77
C VAL A 623 43.72 30.88 -23.18
N THR A 624 43.37 30.47 -24.39
CA THR A 624 43.61 29.11 -24.90
C THR A 624 45.09 28.73 -24.87
N GLY A 625 45.41 27.56 -24.34
CA GLY A 625 46.80 27.09 -24.21
C GLY A 625 47.03 26.11 -23.07
N THR A 626 48.25 26.12 -22.52
CA THR A 626 48.63 25.24 -21.40
C THR A 626 49.55 25.99 -20.43
N GLN A 627 49.20 25.97 -19.15
CA GLN A 627 49.90 26.67 -18.06
C GLN A 627 50.33 25.63 -17.01
N SER A 628 51.61 25.57 -16.66
CA SER A 628 52.10 24.70 -15.57
C SER A 628 52.26 25.53 -14.29
N LEU A 629 51.28 25.41 -13.39
CA LEU A 629 51.22 26.08 -12.10
C LEU A 629 51.64 25.12 -10.97
N SER A 630 51.52 25.60 -9.73
CA SER A 630 51.61 24.76 -8.54
C SER A 630 50.69 25.27 -7.44
N LEU A 631 50.04 24.34 -6.74
CA LEU A 631 49.20 24.58 -5.57
C LEU A 631 49.87 23.96 -4.35
N ASN A 632 50.03 24.72 -3.25
CA ASN A 632 50.82 24.29 -2.08
C ASN A 632 52.23 23.77 -2.44
N GLY A 633 52.78 24.22 -3.58
CA GLY A 633 54.07 23.78 -4.13
C GLY A 633 54.09 22.36 -4.72
N GLN A 634 52.95 21.71 -4.95
CA GLN A 634 52.83 20.53 -5.83
C GLN A 634 52.41 20.96 -7.24
N PRO A 635 52.81 20.26 -8.32
CA PRO A 635 52.40 20.62 -9.67
C PRO A 635 50.89 20.59 -9.88
N LEU A 636 50.39 21.56 -10.64
CA LEU A 636 49.03 21.60 -11.18
C LEU A 636 49.16 22.06 -12.64
N ASP A 637 48.89 21.17 -13.58
CA ASP A 637 48.89 21.51 -15.01
C ASP A 637 47.48 21.96 -15.40
N VAL A 638 47.39 23.05 -16.16
CA VAL A 638 46.13 23.66 -16.59
C VAL A 638 46.09 23.72 -18.10
N THR A 639 45.07 23.13 -18.71
CA THR A 639 44.83 23.19 -20.15
C THR A 639 43.55 23.95 -20.40
N ILE A 640 43.62 24.99 -21.23
CA ILE A 640 42.47 25.80 -21.63
C ILE A 640 42.27 25.57 -23.12
N VAL A 641 41.10 25.07 -23.51
CA VAL A 641 40.71 24.96 -24.91
C VAL A 641 39.47 25.79 -25.16
N ASP A 642 39.36 26.28 -26.39
CA ASP A 642 38.13 26.84 -26.91
C ASP A 642 37.09 25.71 -27.02
N SER A 643 35.85 25.97 -26.61
CA SER A 643 34.72 25.06 -26.75
C SER A 643 33.55 25.79 -27.39
N ASP A 644 33.83 26.22 -28.62
CA ASP A 644 33.00 26.98 -29.57
C ASP A 644 32.64 28.41 -29.09
N TYR A 645 32.32 28.62 -27.80
CA TYR A 645 31.93 29.91 -27.21
C TYR A 645 32.31 30.10 -25.73
N ASP A 646 32.47 29.00 -24.99
CA ASP A 646 32.98 29.01 -23.62
C ASP A 646 34.44 28.51 -23.60
N LEU A 647 35.25 28.94 -22.64
CA LEU A 647 36.57 28.36 -22.40
C LEU A 647 36.47 27.13 -21.48
N GLU A 648 36.88 25.97 -21.98
CA GLU A 648 36.99 24.74 -21.20
C GLU A 648 38.33 24.71 -20.46
N VAL A 649 38.32 25.16 -19.19
CA VAL A 649 39.51 25.19 -18.32
C VAL A 649 39.61 23.87 -17.55
N THR A 650 40.52 23.00 -17.97
CA THR A 650 40.80 21.71 -17.34
C THR A 650 42.02 21.80 -16.42
N LEU A 651 41.83 21.53 -15.14
CA LEU A 651 42.86 21.50 -14.10
C LEU A 651 43.23 20.04 -13.83
N GLU A 652 44.50 19.64 -13.96
CA GLU A 652 44.97 18.26 -13.77
C GLU A 652 46.14 18.16 -12.77
N ALA A 653 46.06 17.21 -11.82
CA ALA A 653 47.16 16.90 -10.91
C ALA A 653 47.12 15.45 -10.41
N SER A 654 48.26 14.75 -10.51
CA SER A 654 48.39 13.34 -10.07
C SER A 654 48.93 13.13 -8.66
N THR A 655 49.12 14.22 -7.88
CA THR A 655 49.74 14.18 -6.54
C THR A 655 49.17 15.16 -5.51
N LEU A 656 48.06 15.86 -5.81
CA LEU A 656 47.38 16.71 -4.83
C LEU A 656 46.56 15.85 -3.85
N ALA A 657 46.45 16.30 -2.61
CA ALA A 657 45.50 15.70 -1.67
C ALA A 657 44.10 16.30 -1.89
N LEU A 658 43.06 15.56 -1.53
CA LEU A 658 41.67 16.04 -1.59
C LEU A 658 41.48 17.37 -0.84
N THR A 659 42.21 17.59 0.27
CA THR A 659 42.19 18.85 1.03
C THR A 659 42.81 20.04 0.29
N ASP A 660 43.75 19.80 -0.64
CA ASP A 660 44.32 20.85 -1.48
C ASP A 660 43.31 21.25 -2.57
N TRP A 661 42.70 20.26 -3.24
CA TRP A 661 41.61 20.49 -4.21
C TRP A 661 40.40 21.21 -3.59
N GLN A 662 40.00 20.82 -2.37
CA GLN A 662 38.96 21.51 -1.60
C GLN A 662 39.34 22.97 -1.32
N GLY A 663 40.58 23.23 -0.90
CA GLY A 663 41.08 24.60 -0.67
C GLY A 663 41.14 25.46 -1.93
N LEU A 664 41.53 24.87 -3.06
CA LEU A 664 41.51 25.54 -4.37
C LEU A 664 40.09 25.98 -4.75
N VAL A 665 39.09 25.09 -4.62
CA VAL A 665 37.70 25.41 -4.99
C VAL A 665 37.02 26.33 -3.97
N GLU A 666 37.37 26.26 -2.68
CA GLU A 666 36.85 27.20 -1.65
C GLU A 666 37.47 28.60 -1.74
N SER A 667 38.54 28.78 -2.50
CA SER A 667 39.21 30.08 -2.70
C SER A 667 39.29 30.53 -4.16
N LEU A 668 38.64 29.83 -5.11
CA LEU A 668 38.64 30.24 -6.51
C LEU A 668 37.71 31.45 -6.69
N SER A 669 38.29 32.55 -7.14
CA SER A 669 37.63 33.82 -7.39
C SER A 669 37.99 34.32 -8.80
N TYR A 670 37.09 35.08 -9.42
CA TYR A 670 37.37 35.79 -10.67
C TYR A 670 38.04 37.14 -10.38
N ARG A 671 38.98 37.55 -11.23
CA ARG A 671 39.66 38.84 -11.16
C ARG A 671 39.82 39.43 -12.57
N HIS A 672 39.45 40.69 -12.75
CA HIS A 672 39.95 41.50 -13.86
C HIS A 672 41.25 42.22 -13.47
N ILE A 673 42.14 42.48 -14.44
CA ILE A 673 43.39 43.24 -14.21
C ILE A 673 43.60 44.47 -15.12
N SER A 674 42.75 44.67 -16.14
CA SER A 674 42.67 45.94 -16.87
C SER A 674 41.79 46.94 -16.11
N ASP A 675 42.15 48.22 -16.20
CA ASP A 675 41.41 49.36 -15.64
C ASP A 675 40.19 49.77 -16.52
N ALA A 676 39.88 49.02 -17.59
CA ALA A 676 38.69 49.19 -18.44
C ALA A 676 38.15 47.80 -18.89
N PRO A 677 37.32 47.12 -18.07
CA PRO A 677 36.73 45.80 -18.39
C PRO A 677 35.50 45.90 -19.28
N THR A 678 35.31 44.92 -20.16
CA THR A 678 34.03 44.79 -20.89
C THR A 678 32.94 44.30 -19.95
N ALA A 679 32.02 45.21 -19.61
CA ALA A 679 30.89 44.97 -18.73
C ALA A 679 29.93 43.88 -19.23
N GLY A 680 29.22 43.25 -18.30
CA GLY A 680 28.21 42.22 -18.58
C GLY A 680 28.45 40.88 -17.87
N PRO A 681 27.62 39.86 -18.15
CA PRO A 681 27.62 38.64 -17.37
C PRO A 681 28.82 37.74 -17.69
N ARG A 682 29.43 37.19 -16.65
CA ARG A 682 30.35 36.06 -16.73
C ARG A 682 29.69 34.84 -16.08
N GLU A 683 29.81 33.67 -16.71
CA GLU A 683 29.27 32.42 -16.16
C GLU A 683 30.34 31.35 -16.01
N ILE A 684 30.59 30.92 -14.76
CA ILE A 684 31.58 29.88 -14.46
C ILE A 684 30.87 28.63 -13.90
N SER A 685 30.97 27.54 -14.64
CA SER A 685 30.31 26.26 -14.37
C SER A 685 31.34 25.14 -14.19
N ILE A 686 31.28 24.38 -13.09
CA ILE A 686 32.02 23.10 -13.02
C ILE A 686 31.20 22.04 -13.76
N VAL A 687 31.78 21.50 -14.82
CA VAL A 687 31.11 20.58 -15.76
C VAL A 687 31.67 19.16 -15.73
N SER A 688 32.85 18.95 -15.14
CA SER A 688 33.32 17.60 -14.80
C SER A 688 34.32 17.60 -13.63
N ILE A 689 34.35 16.51 -12.86
CA ILE A 689 35.45 16.17 -11.94
C ILE A 689 35.77 14.67 -12.04
N GLN A 690 37.03 14.29 -11.78
CA GLN A 690 37.51 12.91 -11.94
C GLN A 690 38.50 12.45 -10.83
N ASP A 691 38.35 11.23 -10.34
CA ASP A 691 39.20 10.54 -9.34
C ASP A 691 40.16 9.49 -9.93
N ASP A 692 40.82 8.71 -9.05
CA ASP A 692 41.78 7.64 -9.37
C ASP A 692 41.33 6.20 -9.03
N GLY A 693 40.07 5.98 -8.62
CA GLY A 693 39.59 4.70 -8.09
C GLY A 693 39.43 3.59 -9.12
N GLY A 694 39.02 3.95 -10.34
CA GLY A 694 39.04 3.07 -11.52
C GLY A 694 37.76 2.28 -11.81
N THR A 695 37.40 2.23 -13.10
CA THR A 695 36.14 1.67 -13.63
C THR A 695 35.91 0.14 -13.53
N LEU A 696 36.63 -0.57 -12.64
CA LEU A 696 36.43 -2.02 -12.47
C LEU A 696 35.07 -2.30 -11.81
N ASN A 697 34.45 -3.45 -12.11
CA ASN A 697 33.12 -3.84 -11.59
C ASN A 697 32.00 -2.81 -11.84
N ASN A 698 32.11 -2.00 -12.90
CA ASN A 698 31.23 -0.85 -13.19
C ASN A 698 31.40 0.35 -12.23
N GLY A 699 32.57 0.51 -11.61
CA GLY A 699 32.96 1.77 -10.96
C GLY A 699 33.04 2.93 -11.95
N ARG A 700 33.07 4.17 -11.43
CA ARG A 700 32.72 5.37 -12.19
C ARG A 700 33.61 6.57 -11.86
N ASP A 701 34.83 6.60 -12.38
CA ASP A 701 35.84 7.64 -12.06
C ASP A 701 35.42 9.11 -12.34
N LEU A 702 34.29 9.34 -13.04
CA LEU A 702 33.94 10.61 -13.67
C LEU A 702 32.51 11.06 -13.33
N THR A 703 32.39 12.21 -12.68
CA THR A 703 31.14 12.96 -12.52
C THR A 703 31.10 14.07 -13.57
N SER A 704 30.09 14.06 -14.44
CA SER A 704 30.01 14.94 -15.62
C SER A 704 28.67 15.66 -15.78
N GLY A 705 28.67 16.69 -16.64
CA GLY A 705 27.60 17.68 -16.80
C GLY A 705 27.59 18.70 -15.66
N THR A 706 27.03 19.88 -15.88
CA THR A 706 27.04 21.00 -14.92
C THR A 706 26.63 20.58 -13.49
N LYS A 707 27.50 20.83 -12.51
CA LYS A 707 27.29 20.51 -11.07
C LYS A 707 27.10 21.75 -10.20
N GLY A 708 27.51 22.91 -10.69
CA GLY A 708 27.16 24.20 -10.12
C GLY A 708 27.66 25.32 -11.01
N THR A 709 26.82 26.35 -11.11
CA THR A 709 26.98 27.50 -11.99
C THR A 709 27.03 28.76 -11.14
N ARG A 710 27.99 29.63 -11.45
CA ARG A 710 28.13 30.95 -10.85
C ARG A 710 28.08 31.98 -11.97
N THR A 711 26.91 32.60 -12.11
CA THR A 711 26.73 33.81 -12.91
C THR A 711 26.98 35.04 -12.01
N PHE A 712 27.58 36.08 -12.56
CA PHE A 712 27.75 37.41 -11.95
C PHE A 712 27.93 38.47 -13.04
N GLU A 713 27.59 39.72 -12.75
CA GLU A 713 27.90 40.84 -13.65
C GLU A 713 29.34 41.34 -13.42
N VAL A 714 29.96 41.85 -14.47
CA VAL A 714 31.13 42.72 -14.42
C VAL A 714 30.65 44.16 -14.53
N HIS A 715 30.87 44.97 -13.49
CA HIS A 715 30.57 46.41 -13.49
C HIS A 715 31.88 47.22 -13.59
N VAL A 716 31.92 48.16 -14.53
CA VAL A 716 32.95 49.22 -14.65
C VAL A 716 32.81 50.29 -13.55
N ILE A 717 33.86 51.08 -13.31
CA ILE A 717 33.82 52.33 -12.54
C ILE A 717 34.51 53.43 -13.36
N ASN A 718 33.71 54.24 -14.08
CA ASN A 718 34.13 55.44 -14.80
C ASN A 718 35.30 56.18 -14.11
N ASP A 719 36.49 56.15 -14.73
CA ASP A 719 37.74 56.63 -14.12
C ASP A 719 37.82 58.17 -14.06
N SER A 720 38.79 58.84 -14.69
CA SER A 720 38.85 60.32 -14.73
C SER A 720 39.84 60.85 -15.79
N PRO A 721 39.39 61.70 -16.73
CA PRO A 721 40.07 61.88 -18.00
C PRO A 721 41.37 62.67 -17.92
N VAL A 722 42.42 62.15 -18.55
CA VAL A 722 43.80 62.62 -18.38
C VAL A 722 44.26 63.39 -19.60
N ILE A 723 44.46 64.70 -19.45
CA ILE A 723 45.09 65.54 -20.48
C ILE A 723 46.57 65.17 -20.62
N THR A 724 46.89 64.27 -21.57
CA THR A 724 48.24 63.77 -21.84
C THR A 724 49.08 64.71 -22.70
N VAL A 725 48.45 65.56 -23.53
CA VAL A 725 49.12 66.62 -24.30
C VAL A 725 48.48 67.98 -24.03
N ASN A 726 49.29 68.97 -23.63
CA ASN A 726 48.93 70.39 -23.63
C ASN A 726 50.15 71.20 -24.12
N SER A 727 50.12 71.56 -25.41
CA SER A 727 51.25 71.99 -26.23
C SER A 727 50.82 73.08 -27.23
N GLY A 728 50.42 74.25 -26.70
CA GLY A 728 49.85 75.33 -27.51
C GLY A 728 50.76 75.86 -28.64
N PRO A 729 50.25 75.95 -29.90
CA PRO A 729 51.07 76.27 -31.07
C PRO A 729 51.51 77.73 -31.19
N GLY A 730 52.32 78.01 -32.23
CA GLY A 730 52.74 79.35 -32.61
C GLY A 730 52.05 79.88 -33.87
N VAL A 731 50.91 80.52 -33.73
CA VAL A 731 50.12 81.07 -34.85
C VAL A 731 50.59 82.49 -35.28
N LEU A 732 50.29 82.90 -36.51
CA LEU A 732 50.60 84.25 -37.01
C LEU A 732 49.42 85.22 -36.81
N VAL A 733 49.70 86.49 -36.52
CA VAL A 733 48.69 87.57 -36.52
C VAL A 733 47.84 87.55 -37.80
N GLY A 734 46.52 87.48 -37.66
CA GLY A 734 45.58 87.44 -38.79
C GLY A 734 45.55 86.09 -39.51
N ARG A 735 45.78 84.99 -38.80
CA ARG A 735 45.69 83.61 -39.31
C ARG A 735 45.06 82.67 -38.30
N SER A 736 44.44 81.63 -38.83
CA SER A 736 43.87 80.51 -38.07
C SER A 736 44.88 79.36 -37.98
N ILE A 737 44.66 78.47 -37.02
CA ILE A 737 45.33 77.19 -36.88
C ILE A 737 44.32 76.19 -36.28
N THR A 738 44.17 75.04 -36.92
CA THR A 738 43.52 73.87 -36.31
C THR A 738 44.32 73.41 -35.10
N LEU A 739 43.63 73.07 -34.02
CA LEU A 739 44.21 72.29 -32.93
C LEU A 739 43.98 70.82 -33.25
N ASP A 740 45.01 70.01 -33.02
CA ASP A 740 45.02 68.56 -33.24
C ASP A 740 45.63 67.88 -31.99
N SER A 741 45.62 66.55 -31.93
CA SER A 741 46.16 65.76 -30.81
C SER A 741 47.65 66.00 -30.50
N SER A 742 48.43 66.59 -31.42
CA SER A 742 49.82 67.01 -31.13
C SER A 742 49.90 68.34 -30.35
N HIS A 743 48.78 69.05 -30.27
CA HIS A 743 48.61 70.30 -29.55
C HIS A 743 47.81 70.11 -28.25
N LEU A 744 46.66 69.44 -28.28
CA LEU A 744 45.81 69.15 -27.12
C LEU A 744 45.28 67.72 -27.26
N ASN A 745 45.52 66.87 -26.26
CA ASN A 745 45.03 65.50 -26.23
C ASN A 745 44.64 65.15 -24.79
N ALA A 746 43.52 64.45 -24.64
CA ALA A 746 43.22 63.68 -23.47
C ALA A 746 42.92 62.23 -23.85
N ASP A 747 43.24 61.34 -22.92
CA ASP A 747 42.91 59.92 -22.98
C ASP A 747 42.19 59.57 -21.66
N ASP A 748 41.22 58.66 -21.72
CA ASP A 748 40.55 58.04 -20.56
C ASP A 748 40.46 56.52 -20.81
N PRO A 749 40.44 55.66 -19.77
CA PRO A 749 40.24 54.21 -19.95
C PRO A 749 38.86 53.81 -20.45
N ASP A 750 37.79 54.49 -20.02
CA ASP A 750 36.40 54.05 -20.24
C ASP A 750 35.66 54.85 -21.34
N ASP A 751 36.02 56.13 -21.52
CA ASP A 751 35.33 57.08 -22.39
C ASP A 751 36.07 57.32 -23.72
N ALA A 752 35.35 57.21 -24.86
CA ALA A 752 35.89 57.47 -26.19
C ALA A 752 36.09 58.97 -26.51
N SER A 753 36.82 59.28 -27.58
CA SER A 753 37.15 60.67 -27.98
C SER A 753 35.95 61.60 -28.13
N ASP A 754 34.77 61.10 -28.52
CA ASP A 754 33.54 61.89 -28.67
C ASP A 754 32.82 62.14 -27.35
N GLN A 755 33.05 61.31 -26.33
CA GLN A 755 32.56 61.50 -24.96
C GLN A 755 33.37 62.61 -24.24
N LEU A 756 34.71 62.56 -24.39
CA LEU A 756 35.66 63.47 -23.72
C LEU A 756 35.45 64.95 -24.08
N THR A 757 34.67 65.67 -23.26
CA THR A 757 34.17 67.02 -23.54
C THR A 757 34.97 68.13 -22.84
N TYR A 758 35.63 68.98 -23.60
CA TYR A 758 36.25 70.23 -23.15
C TYR A 758 35.23 71.38 -23.07
N THR A 759 35.11 72.01 -21.90
CA THR A 759 34.34 73.26 -21.68
C THR A 759 35.26 74.48 -21.67
N LEU A 760 34.88 75.57 -22.36
CA LEU A 760 35.67 76.80 -22.45
C LEU A 760 35.39 77.78 -21.28
N ASP A 761 36.19 77.72 -20.22
CA ASP A 761 36.06 78.57 -19.02
C ASP A 761 36.43 80.05 -19.25
N SER A 762 37.31 80.35 -20.23
CA SER A 762 37.62 81.74 -20.59
C SER A 762 38.09 81.92 -22.04
N ILE A 763 37.60 82.95 -22.73
CA ILE A 763 37.98 83.22 -24.12
C ILE A 763 39.40 83.83 -24.26
N PRO A 764 40.16 83.45 -25.30
CA PRO A 764 41.54 83.89 -25.50
C PRO A 764 41.67 85.38 -25.82
N ALA A 765 42.39 86.13 -24.97
CA ALA A 765 42.49 87.60 -25.04
C ALA A 765 43.19 88.21 -26.29
N ARG A 766 43.51 87.43 -27.33
CA ARG A 766 44.11 87.89 -28.62
C ARG A 766 43.63 87.12 -29.85
N GLY A 767 42.49 86.48 -29.80
CA GLY A 767 41.90 85.78 -30.94
C GLY A 767 40.49 85.30 -30.62
N THR A 768 39.99 84.37 -31.43
CA THR A 768 38.78 83.60 -31.18
C THR A 768 39.11 82.13 -31.30
N LEU A 769 38.49 81.30 -30.47
CA LEU A 769 38.39 79.85 -30.71
C LEU A 769 37.08 79.61 -31.46
N ALA A 770 37.02 78.60 -32.32
CA ALA A 770 35.84 78.20 -33.05
C ALA A 770 35.80 76.68 -33.20
N LEU A 771 34.61 76.10 -33.16
CA LEU A 771 34.32 74.73 -33.57
C LEU A 771 33.56 74.82 -34.88
N ASP A 772 33.99 74.11 -35.92
CA ASP A 772 33.39 74.13 -37.27
C ASP A 772 33.01 75.56 -37.74
N GLY A 773 34.01 76.44 -37.81
CA GLY A 773 33.85 77.86 -38.14
C GLY A 773 33.07 78.73 -37.13
N THR A 774 32.26 78.13 -36.27
CA THR A 774 31.39 78.79 -35.28
C THR A 774 32.20 79.21 -34.06
N THR A 775 32.24 80.53 -33.81
CA THR A 775 33.04 81.08 -32.70
C THR A 775 32.48 80.69 -31.33
N LEU A 776 33.33 80.07 -30.52
CA LEU A 776 33.04 79.65 -29.14
C LEU A 776 33.17 80.82 -28.15
N ASP A 777 32.16 80.97 -27.30
CA ASP A 777 32.09 81.91 -26.18
C ASP A 777 32.30 81.16 -24.84
N ILE A 778 32.25 81.88 -23.70
CA ILE A 778 32.49 81.26 -22.38
C ILE A 778 31.33 80.33 -21.99
N GLY A 779 31.63 79.04 -21.80
CA GLY A 779 30.68 77.99 -21.43
C GLY A 779 30.23 77.11 -22.60
N ASP A 780 30.72 77.38 -23.83
CA ASP A 780 30.54 76.46 -24.96
C ASP A 780 31.57 75.31 -24.89
N THR A 781 31.29 74.22 -25.62
CA THR A 781 32.00 72.93 -25.53
C THR A 781 32.51 72.44 -26.89
N PHE A 782 33.52 71.56 -26.85
CA PHE A 782 34.01 70.73 -27.97
C PHE A 782 34.59 69.43 -27.39
N THR A 783 34.61 68.34 -28.15
CA THR A 783 35.08 67.01 -27.72
C THR A 783 36.59 66.80 -28.01
N GLN A 784 37.15 65.64 -27.66
CA GLN A 784 38.47 65.21 -28.13
C GLN A 784 38.37 64.77 -29.62
N GLN A 785 37.25 64.20 -30.04
CA GLN A 785 36.96 63.88 -31.45
C GLN A 785 36.96 65.15 -32.33
N ASP A 786 36.38 66.26 -31.86
CA ASP A 786 36.42 67.57 -32.55
C ASP A 786 37.86 68.08 -32.80
N ILE A 787 38.83 67.63 -32.00
CA ILE A 787 40.26 67.93 -32.15
C ILE A 787 40.92 66.98 -33.15
N GLU A 788 40.52 65.71 -33.14
CA GLU A 788 41.04 64.65 -34.02
C GLU A 788 40.56 64.81 -35.47
N ASP A 789 39.30 65.20 -35.64
CA ASP A 789 38.70 65.61 -36.92
C ASP A 789 39.16 67.02 -37.36
N GLY A 790 39.84 67.76 -36.47
CA GLY A 790 40.44 69.06 -36.77
C GLY A 790 39.46 70.24 -36.87
N LEU A 791 38.25 70.08 -36.33
CA LEU A 791 37.17 71.08 -36.34
C LEU A 791 37.45 72.27 -35.40
N VAL A 792 38.25 72.06 -34.33
CA VAL A 792 38.62 73.11 -33.37
C VAL A 792 39.71 74.03 -33.94
N THR A 793 39.38 75.28 -34.25
CA THR A 793 40.31 76.26 -34.84
C THR A 793 40.52 77.50 -33.95
N PHE A 794 41.77 77.92 -33.77
CA PHE A 794 42.12 79.19 -33.15
C PHE A 794 42.48 80.25 -34.19
N THR A 795 41.69 81.32 -34.28
CA THR A 795 41.91 82.46 -35.18
C THR A 795 42.57 83.64 -34.45
N ALA A 796 43.82 83.96 -34.82
CA ALA A 796 44.62 84.98 -34.15
C ALA A 796 44.33 86.41 -34.62
N GLY A 797 44.03 87.31 -33.69
CA GLY A 797 43.79 88.73 -33.95
C GLY A 797 45.05 89.58 -34.16
N ASP A 798 44.85 90.88 -34.39
CA ASP A 798 45.85 91.90 -34.78
C ASP A 798 47.08 92.07 -33.85
N LEU A 799 47.15 91.41 -32.69
CA LEU A 799 48.05 91.75 -31.59
C LEU A 799 48.95 90.60 -31.14
N SER A 800 50.20 90.58 -31.63
CA SER A 800 51.22 89.60 -31.21
C SER A 800 51.48 89.56 -29.70
N GLY A 801 51.60 88.36 -29.15
CA GLY A 801 51.85 88.01 -27.76
C GLY A 801 51.27 86.64 -27.42
N GLU A 802 51.42 86.20 -26.17
CA GLU A 802 50.72 85.02 -25.66
C GLU A 802 49.21 85.29 -25.60
N ALA A 803 48.42 84.35 -26.13
CA ALA A 803 47.01 84.19 -25.84
C ALA A 803 46.82 82.88 -25.11
N ALA A 804 45.98 82.90 -24.08
CA ALA A 804 45.71 81.75 -23.26
C ALA A 804 44.22 81.69 -22.94
N PHE A 805 43.71 80.49 -22.79
CA PHE A 805 42.35 80.20 -22.34
C PHE A 805 42.40 79.11 -21.26
N GLU A 806 41.42 79.14 -20.36
CA GLU A 806 41.21 78.08 -19.36
C GLU A 806 40.16 77.12 -19.93
N LEU A 807 40.40 75.82 -19.75
CA LEU A 807 39.53 74.72 -20.18
C LEU A 807 39.23 73.85 -18.96
N THR A 808 38.05 73.24 -18.92
CA THR A 808 37.74 72.13 -18.00
C THR A 808 37.27 70.94 -18.84
N LEU A 809 38.02 69.85 -18.77
CA LEU A 809 37.67 68.57 -19.39
C LEU A 809 36.70 67.80 -18.49
N ALA A 810 35.70 67.17 -19.13
CA ALA A 810 34.79 66.20 -18.57
C ALA A 810 34.79 64.93 -19.45
N ASP A 811 34.30 63.86 -18.86
CA ASP A 811 34.15 62.49 -19.37
C ASP A 811 32.73 62.31 -19.95
N GLY A 812 31.75 62.63 -19.11
CA GLY A 812 30.30 62.58 -19.34
C GLY A 812 29.58 62.92 -18.04
N GLY A 813 30.18 62.47 -16.93
CA GLY A 813 29.87 62.85 -15.55
C GLY A 813 28.92 61.88 -14.84
N GLU A 814 28.68 60.72 -15.43
CA GLU A 814 27.79 59.64 -14.98
C GLU A 814 27.88 59.37 -13.47
N ASP A 815 29.06 58.98 -12.96
CA ASP A 815 29.20 58.43 -11.60
C ASP A 815 30.04 59.27 -10.61
N GLY A 816 30.59 60.41 -11.04
CA GLY A 816 31.19 61.41 -10.15
C GLY A 816 32.71 61.46 -10.09
N ALA A 817 33.36 61.09 -11.19
CA ALA A 817 34.70 61.51 -11.60
C ALA A 817 34.95 63.03 -11.35
N THR A 818 36.22 63.46 -11.33
CA THR A 818 36.54 64.88 -11.07
C THR A 818 37.17 65.58 -12.27
N ASN A 819 36.37 66.44 -12.92
CA ASN A 819 36.73 67.26 -14.08
C ASN A 819 38.13 67.90 -13.98
N VAL A 820 38.91 67.82 -15.06
CA VAL A 820 40.30 68.28 -15.10
C VAL A 820 40.41 69.66 -15.74
N SER A 821 40.55 70.69 -14.89
CA SER A 821 40.80 72.06 -15.36
C SER A 821 42.26 72.33 -15.71
N THR A 822 42.52 72.95 -16.86
CA THR A 822 43.86 73.29 -17.36
C THR A 822 43.91 74.70 -17.99
N THR A 823 45.10 75.17 -18.36
CA THR A 823 45.28 76.39 -19.16
C THR A 823 45.99 76.05 -20.46
N PHE A 824 45.39 76.40 -21.60
CA PHE A 824 45.99 76.25 -22.92
C PHE A 824 46.62 77.58 -23.35
N SER A 825 47.94 77.62 -23.56
CA SER A 825 48.70 78.84 -23.90
C SER A 825 49.36 78.74 -25.28
N LEU A 826 48.89 79.53 -26.25
CA LEU A 826 49.44 79.61 -27.61
C LEU A 826 50.06 80.99 -27.93
N SER A 827 50.98 81.02 -28.90
CA SER A 827 51.88 82.16 -29.12
C SER A 827 51.59 82.89 -30.44
N VAL A 828 50.90 84.03 -30.37
CA VAL A 828 50.62 84.87 -31.55
C VAL A 828 51.86 85.67 -31.94
N ARG A 829 52.44 85.35 -33.10
CA ARG A 829 53.69 85.93 -33.64
C ARG A 829 53.46 86.71 -34.95
N VAL A 830 54.45 87.50 -35.38
CA VAL A 830 54.44 88.18 -36.70
C VAL A 830 55.51 87.58 -37.61
N PRO A 831 55.26 87.41 -38.92
CA PRO A 831 56.11 86.58 -39.77
C PRO A 831 57.40 87.28 -40.23
N PRO A 832 58.56 86.60 -40.20
CA PRO A 832 59.61 86.78 -41.20
C PRO A 832 59.24 85.98 -42.49
N PRO A 833 59.64 86.44 -43.69
CA PRO A 833 59.26 85.79 -44.95
C PRO A 833 60.34 84.82 -45.50
N PRO A 834 60.01 83.94 -46.47
CA PRO A 834 58.89 82.97 -46.61
C PRO A 834 59.51 81.54 -46.84
N PRO A 835 58.88 80.51 -47.51
CA PRO A 835 57.47 80.16 -47.79
C PRO A 835 57.07 78.72 -47.34
N THR A 836 55.76 78.39 -47.34
CA THR A 836 55.17 77.01 -47.23
C THR A 836 53.72 77.01 -47.80
N PRO A 837 52.94 75.88 -47.84
CA PRO A 837 52.02 75.55 -48.95
C PRO A 837 50.63 76.21 -48.92
N GLU A 838 49.76 75.74 -49.81
CA GLU A 838 48.46 76.28 -50.24
C GLU A 838 47.34 75.27 -49.87
N PRO A 839 46.14 75.71 -49.43
CA PRO A 839 45.01 74.83 -49.12
C PRO A 839 44.24 74.40 -50.39
N GLU A 840 43.38 73.40 -50.26
CA GLU A 840 42.54 72.88 -51.34
C GLU A 840 41.32 73.79 -51.61
N PRO A 841 40.73 73.76 -52.83
CA PRO A 841 39.59 74.59 -53.19
C PRO A 841 38.27 74.11 -52.58
N THR A 842 37.26 74.97 -52.60
CA THR A 842 35.88 74.68 -52.20
C THR A 842 34.94 74.91 -53.39
N LEU A 843 33.87 74.12 -53.52
CA LEU A 843 32.86 74.34 -54.56
C LEU A 843 32.12 75.68 -54.40
N PRO A 844 31.76 76.36 -55.51
CA PRO A 844 30.88 77.53 -55.47
C PRO A 844 29.40 77.14 -55.33
N ASP A 845 28.63 77.94 -54.59
CA ASP A 845 27.17 77.78 -54.40
C ASP A 845 26.44 77.70 -55.76
N ILE A 846 25.61 76.65 -55.92
CA ILE A 846 24.81 76.38 -57.13
C ILE A 846 23.92 77.56 -57.55
N ASN A 847 23.51 78.42 -56.61
CA ASN A 847 22.72 79.63 -56.88
C ASN A 847 23.53 80.74 -57.55
N ASP A 848 24.87 80.73 -57.44
CA ASP A 848 25.76 81.71 -58.06
C ASP A 848 26.28 81.25 -59.44
N TRP A 849 26.13 79.96 -59.82
CA TRP A 849 26.63 79.39 -61.09
C TRP A 849 26.18 80.19 -62.34
N GLU A 850 24.95 80.71 -62.39
CA GLU A 850 24.46 81.61 -63.49
C GLU A 850 25.33 82.87 -63.73
N ASN A 851 26.26 83.20 -62.82
CA ASN A 851 27.11 84.39 -62.85
C ASN A 851 28.60 84.09 -63.06
N LEU A 852 29.00 82.81 -63.08
CA LEU A 852 30.38 82.35 -63.26
C LEU A 852 30.73 82.22 -64.76
N PRO A 853 32.01 81.96 -65.11
CA PRO A 853 32.41 81.68 -66.48
C PRO A 853 31.93 80.29 -66.92
N ASP A 854 31.22 80.27 -68.05
CA ASP A 854 30.81 79.11 -68.84
C ASP A 854 31.21 79.46 -70.30
N PRO A 855 32.37 78.98 -70.80
CA PRO A 855 32.91 79.33 -72.12
C PRO A 855 32.40 78.45 -73.26
N ASP A 856 32.03 77.22 -72.91
CA ASP A 856 31.59 76.17 -73.82
C ASP A 856 30.06 76.26 -74.07
N ALA A 857 29.28 76.64 -73.05
CA ALA A 857 27.83 76.81 -72.98
C ALA A 857 26.98 75.57 -72.62
N ASP A 858 27.53 74.55 -71.95
CA ASP A 858 26.77 73.38 -71.50
C ASP A 858 25.87 73.64 -70.27
N GLY A 859 26.20 74.64 -69.45
CA GLY A 859 25.49 75.03 -68.23
C GLY A 859 26.25 74.85 -66.92
N ILE A 860 27.45 74.27 -66.92
CA ILE A 860 28.35 74.12 -65.76
C ILE A 860 29.49 75.16 -65.83
N PRO A 861 29.93 75.76 -64.71
CA PRO A 861 31.05 76.71 -64.73
C PRO A 861 32.45 76.08 -64.68
N ASP A 862 33.45 76.75 -65.29
CA ASP A 862 34.89 76.42 -65.21
C ASP A 862 35.31 76.05 -63.77
N GLU A 863 34.92 76.87 -62.79
CA GLU A 863 35.31 76.74 -61.37
C GLU A 863 34.67 75.53 -60.66
N VAL A 864 33.80 74.78 -61.32
CA VAL A 864 33.22 73.50 -60.88
C VAL A 864 33.88 72.33 -61.61
N GLU A 865 34.01 72.41 -62.94
CA GLU A 865 34.63 71.35 -63.75
C GLU A 865 36.10 71.14 -63.41
N ASP A 866 36.86 72.22 -63.20
CA ASP A 866 38.29 72.22 -62.84
C ASP A 866 38.58 71.44 -61.52
N GLN A 867 37.56 71.12 -60.72
CA GLN A 867 37.68 70.34 -59.48
C GLN A 867 37.54 68.83 -59.69
N VAL A 868 36.95 68.38 -60.81
CA VAL A 868 36.70 66.96 -61.07
C VAL A 868 38.00 66.23 -61.39
N ILE A 869 38.27 65.14 -60.65
CA ILE A 869 39.54 64.42 -60.76
C ILE A 869 39.45 63.30 -61.81
N SER A 870 40.44 63.26 -62.70
CA SER A 870 40.59 62.20 -63.70
C SER A 870 40.79 60.81 -63.07
N PRO A 871 40.49 59.71 -63.80
CA PRO A 871 40.93 58.34 -63.51
C PRO A 871 42.43 58.13 -63.21
N THR A 872 43.26 59.18 -63.27
CA THR A 872 44.70 59.13 -62.99
C THR A 872 45.17 60.19 -61.98
N GLY A 873 44.25 60.89 -61.29
CA GLY A 873 44.57 61.87 -60.27
C GLY A 873 44.90 63.28 -60.80
N VAL A 874 44.29 63.69 -61.92
CA VAL A 874 44.47 65.03 -62.52
C VAL A 874 43.17 65.83 -62.39
N PRO A 875 43.10 66.90 -61.59
CA PRO A 875 41.92 67.79 -61.54
C PRO A 875 41.68 68.48 -62.89
N GLY A 876 40.40 68.68 -63.23
CA GLY A 876 39.93 69.30 -64.47
C GLY A 876 39.85 68.38 -65.69
N ASP A 877 40.59 67.27 -65.70
CA ASP A 877 40.61 66.26 -66.79
C ASP A 877 39.68 65.09 -66.43
N GLY A 878 38.44 65.35 -66.02
CA GLY A 878 37.53 64.35 -65.45
C GLY A 878 37.31 63.15 -66.37
N ASN A 879 37.27 63.35 -67.69
CA ASN A 879 37.20 62.24 -68.64
C ASN A 879 38.53 61.50 -68.82
N GLY A 880 39.66 62.14 -68.52
CA GLY A 880 41.00 61.55 -68.53
C GLY A 880 41.61 61.38 -69.92
N ASP A 881 41.41 62.33 -70.85
CA ASP A 881 42.07 62.36 -72.17
C ASP A 881 43.29 63.31 -72.25
N GLY A 882 43.49 64.14 -71.22
CA GLY A 882 44.62 65.05 -71.07
C GLY A 882 44.37 66.45 -71.63
N ILE A 883 43.10 66.84 -71.69
CA ILE A 883 42.57 68.18 -71.93
C ILE A 883 41.65 68.48 -70.75
N ASP A 884 41.59 69.75 -70.32
CA ASP A 884 40.68 70.16 -69.25
C ASP A 884 39.24 70.14 -69.81
N ASP A 885 38.29 69.52 -69.10
CA ASP A 885 36.91 69.25 -69.56
C ASP A 885 36.22 70.56 -70.02
N SER A 886 36.51 71.67 -69.33
CA SER A 886 36.05 73.04 -69.62
C SER A 886 36.57 73.64 -70.96
N GLU A 887 37.55 73.01 -71.62
CA GLU A 887 37.90 73.29 -73.03
C GLU A 887 37.15 72.39 -74.05
N GLN A 888 36.35 71.40 -73.61
CA GLN A 888 35.82 70.30 -74.43
C GLN A 888 34.28 70.24 -74.50
N LYS A 889 33.69 70.87 -75.51
CA LYS A 889 32.22 70.89 -75.76
C LYS A 889 31.49 69.54 -75.87
N ASP A 890 32.20 68.43 -76.02
CA ASP A 890 31.63 67.07 -75.97
C ASP A 890 31.98 66.30 -74.68
N VAL A 891 32.30 67.03 -73.61
CA VAL A 891 32.50 66.58 -72.22
C VAL A 891 31.79 67.54 -71.26
N THR A 892 31.35 67.05 -70.09
CA THR A 892 30.78 67.85 -68.99
C THR A 892 31.09 67.19 -67.64
N SER A 893 31.54 67.95 -66.65
CA SER A 893 32.00 67.46 -65.33
C SER A 893 31.32 68.19 -64.17
N LEU A 894 30.48 67.51 -63.39
CA LEU A 894 29.65 68.14 -62.35
C LEU A 894 29.44 67.28 -61.09
N PRO A 895 29.28 67.90 -59.90
CA PRO A 895 28.88 67.21 -58.68
C PRO A 895 27.40 66.81 -58.71
N PHE A 896 27.13 65.59 -58.24
CA PHE A 896 25.78 65.09 -57.91
C PHE A 896 25.68 64.93 -56.40
N PHE A 897 24.55 65.31 -55.82
CA PHE A 897 24.30 65.19 -54.38
C PHE A 897 23.47 63.93 -54.09
N PRO A 898 23.72 63.19 -53.00
CA PRO A 898 22.82 62.10 -52.57
C PRO A 898 21.38 62.60 -52.42
N GLN A 899 20.41 61.76 -52.79
CA GLN A 899 18.99 62.15 -52.85
C GLN A 899 18.48 62.67 -51.48
N GLY A 900 18.29 63.99 -51.38
CA GLY A 900 17.84 64.68 -50.16
C GLY A 900 18.92 65.46 -49.39
N GLN A 901 20.19 65.43 -49.81
CA GLN A 901 21.32 66.17 -49.22
C GLN A 901 21.91 67.23 -50.17
N GLU A 902 21.03 68.01 -50.83
CA GLU A 902 21.46 69.12 -51.71
C GLU A 902 22.21 70.22 -50.94
N GLY A 903 23.53 70.35 -51.17
CA GLY A 903 24.34 71.46 -50.67
C GLY A 903 25.13 71.21 -49.37
N GLU A 904 25.21 69.96 -48.90
CA GLU A 904 26.27 69.52 -47.98
C GLU A 904 27.60 69.34 -48.75
N ASP A 905 28.76 69.28 -48.07
CA ASP A 905 30.04 68.98 -48.73
C ASP A 905 30.11 67.52 -49.27
N ASN A 906 29.14 66.67 -48.95
CA ASN A 906 29.02 65.29 -49.41
C ASN A 906 28.46 65.20 -50.85
N HIS A 907 29.35 65.14 -51.85
CA HIS A 907 28.99 65.10 -53.27
C HIS A 907 29.83 64.08 -54.06
N VAL A 908 29.24 63.49 -55.10
CA VAL A 908 29.91 62.57 -56.03
C VAL A 908 30.14 63.28 -57.36
N PHE A 909 31.40 63.34 -57.83
CA PHE A 909 31.69 63.91 -59.14
C PHE A 909 31.38 62.95 -60.29
N ILE A 910 30.65 63.45 -61.29
CA ILE A 910 30.26 62.73 -62.50
C ILE A 910 30.84 63.45 -63.72
N THR A 911 31.35 62.69 -64.70
CA THR A 911 31.80 63.22 -65.99
C THR A 911 31.10 62.51 -67.15
N LEU A 912 30.35 63.24 -67.96
CA LEU A 912 29.69 62.74 -69.18
C LEU A 912 30.53 63.11 -70.41
N THR A 913 30.67 62.19 -71.37
CA THR A 913 31.39 62.42 -72.64
C THR A 913 30.56 61.95 -73.83
N GLY A 914 30.22 62.88 -74.72
CA GLY A 914 29.45 62.65 -75.95
C GLY A 914 30.33 62.30 -77.15
N GLY A 915 29.90 61.34 -77.97
CA GLY A 915 30.70 60.87 -79.11
C GLY A 915 32.02 60.20 -78.69
N SER A 916 31.98 59.50 -77.54
CA SER A 916 33.13 58.92 -76.84
C SER A 916 33.73 57.68 -77.54
N LEU A 917 34.99 57.37 -77.21
CA LEU A 917 35.61 56.06 -77.49
C LEU A 917 36.49 55.59 -76.31
N ASN A 918 35.93 54.76 -75.43
CA ASN A 918 36.52 54.35 -74.12
C ASN A 918 36.72 55.57 -73.20
N GLY A 919 35.66 56.32 -72.92
CA GLY A 919 35.70 57.51 -72.03
C GLY A 919 36.21 58.80 -72.64
N LYS A 920 37.03 58.74 -73.70
CA LYS A 920 37.74 59.91 -74.24
C LYS A 920 36.96 60.56 -75.36
N SER A 921 37.02 61.89 -75.46
CA SER A 921 36.44 62.61 -76.60
C SER A 921 37.08 62.15 -77.92
N THR A 922 36.27 61.97 -78.96
CA THR A 922 36.79 61.73 -80.32
C THR A 922 36.93 63.01 -81.15
N GLY A 923 36.67 64.19 -80.56
CA GLY A 923 36.46 65.43 -81.29
C GLY A 923 35.27 65.30 -82.25
N SER A 924 34.19 64.69 -81.75
CA SER A 924 33.07 64.22 -82.56
C SER A 924 32.24 65.38 -83.14
N GLY A 925 32.33 66.56 -82.51
CA GLY A 925 31.47 67.70 -82.79
C GLY A 925 30.02 67.46 -82.38
N VAL A 926 29.80 66.57 -81.40
CA VAL A 926 28.67 66.72 -80.47
C VAL A 926 28.86 68.02 -79.69
N GLU A 927 27.78 68.62 -79.19
CA GLU A 927 27.84 69.61 -78.11
C GLU A 927 26.88 69.17 -77.01
N LEU A 928 27.35 69.02 -75.76
CA LEU A 928 26.49 68.77 -74.60
C LEU A 928 25.85 70.10 -74.15
N LEU A 929 24.62 70.04 -73.63
CA LEU A 929 23.85 71.20 -73.17
C LEU A 929 22.85 70.81 -72.06
N ASN A 930 22.63 71.72 -71.11
CA ASN A 930 21.71 71.58 -69.97
C ASN A 930 21.96 70.29 -69.17
N VAL A 931 23.22 69.96 -68.90
CA VAL A 931 23.55 68.78 -68.07
C VAL A 931 23.20 69.08 -66.61
N HIS A 932 22.37 68.24 -66.00
CA HIS A 932 21.96 68.42 -64.60
C HIS A 932 21.47 67.11 -63.96
N GLN A 933 21.48 67.08 -62.63
CA GLN A 933 20.83 66.06 -61.83
C GLN A 933 19.30 66.25 -61.82
N GLN A 934 18.56 65.14 -61.70
CA GLN A 934 17.11 65.11 -61.47
C GLN A 934 16.75 64.05 -60.42
N ASP A 935 15.63 64.26 -59.72
CA ASP A 935 15.10 63.35 -58.70
C ASP A 935 14.86 61.91 -59.22
N ARG A 936 14.89 60.95 -58.29
CA ARG A 936 14.42 59.58 -58.50
C ARG A 936 12.97 59.59 -59.06
N PRO A 937 12.68 58.90 -60.18
CA PRO A 937 11.34 58.89 -60.76
C PRO A 937 10.34 58.06 -59.93
N GLU A 938 9.08 58.51 -59.87
CA GLU A 938 7.99 57.87 -59.08
C GLU A 938 7.68 56.41 -59.49
N ASP A 939 8.17 55.93 -60.63
CA ASP A 939 7.96 54.58 -61.17
C ASP A 939 9.24 53.73 -61.32
N ALA A 940 10.34 54.13 -60.66
CA ALA A 940 11.44 53.21 -60.36
C ALA A 940 10.99 52.16 -59.32
N PRO A 941 11.21 50.85 -59.55
CA PRO A 941 10.86 49.81 -58.58
C PRO A 941 11.76 49.88 -57.34
N ASP A 942 11.30 49.33 -56.22
CA ASP A 942 12.05 49.38 -54.95
C ASP A 942 13.39 48.62 -55.02
N SER A 943 13.48 47.55 -55.84
CA SER A 943 14.70 46.76 -56.15
C SER A 943 15.69 47.45 -57.11
N MET A 944 15.41 48.71 -57.46
CA MET A 944 16.30 49.55 -58.24
C MET A 944 16.76 50.68 -57.34
N ASP A 945 17.99 50.57 -56.84
CA ASP A 945 18.63 51.65 -56.10
C ASP A 945 19.18 52.70 -57.08
N ILE A 946 19.00 53.97 -56.73
CA ILE A 946 19.31 55.13 -57.57
C ILE A 946 19.85 56.26 -56.66
N PRO A 947 21.05 56.07 -56.06
CA PRO A 947 21.53 56.90 -54.95
C PRO A 947 21.73 58.38 -55.34
N LEU A 948 22.06 58.62 -56.60
CA LEU A 948 22.31 59.94 -57.18
C LEU A 948 21.16 60.42 -58.10
N GLY A 949 20.01 59.76 -58.10
CA GLY A 949 18.91 60.09 -59.02
C GLY A 949 19.25 59.87 -60.50
N MET A 950 18.72 60.72 -61.39
CA MET A 950 18.99 60.66 -62.82
C MET A 950 19.94 61.77 -63.28
N ILE A 951 20.77 61.49 -64.28
CA ILE A 951 21.40 62.52 -65.10
C ILE A 951 20.46 62.87 -66.26
N ALA A 952 20.32 64.16 -66.54
CA ALA A 952 19.56 64.67 -67.68
C ALA A 952 20.44 65.59 -68.54
N PHE A 953 20.37 65.44 -69.86
CA PHE A 953 21.18 66.21 -70.81
C PHE A 953 20.55 66.33 -72.20
N GLU A 954 21.01 67.32 -72.96
CA GLU A 954 20.79 67.44 -74.39
C GLU A 954 22.13 67.29 -75.12
N ALA A 955 22.19 66.40 -76.12
CA ALA A 955 23.36 66.27 -76.99
C ALA A 955 23.03 66.76 -78.41
N LEU A 956 23.56 67.92 -78.80
CA LEU A 956 23.49 68.43 -80.17
C LEU A 956 24.40 67.60 -81.08
N LEU A 957 23.87 67.12 -82.19
CA LEU A 957 24.64 66.36 -83.19
C LEU A 957 25.14 67.25 -84.34
N GLY A 958 24.71 68.52 -84.41
CA GLY A 958 25.07 69.45 -85.47
C GLY A 958 24.39 69.17 -86.83
N ASP A 959 24.56 70.11 -87.76
CA ASP A 959 23.88 70.10 -89.07
C ASP A 959 24.12 68.79 -89.87
N ASP A 960 23.05 68.26 -90.47
CA ASP A 960 22.98 67.05 -91.31
C ASP A 960 23.20 65.68 -90.62
N ARG A 961 23.32 65.58 -89.27
CA ARG A 961 23.44 64.30 -88.53
C ARG A 961 22.14 63.64 -88.03
N PHE A 962 20.99 64.02 -88.61
CA PHE A 962 19.67 63.49 -88.25
C PHE A 962 19.58 61.96 -88.29
N GLY A 963 19.06 61.35 -87.23
CA GLY A 963 18.85 59.90 -87.12
C GLY A 963 20.13 59.09 -86.90
N SER A 964 21.16 59.67 -86.28
CA SER A 964 22.44 59.00 -86.02
C SER A 964 22.61 58.57 -84.56
N THR A 965 23.24 57.42 -84.38
CA THR A 965 23.69 56.90 -83.09
C THR A 965 24.99 57.59 -82.67
N GLN A 966 25.09 57.98 -81.40
CA GLN A 966 26.36 58.34 -80.75
C GLN A 966 26.64 57.39 -79.59
N THR A 967 27.92 57.13 -79.35
CA THR A 967 28.40 56.51 -78.12
C THR A 967 28.58 57.60 -77.07
N PHE A 968 28.15 57.32 -75.85
CA PHE A 968 28.40 58.13 -74.67
C PHE A 968 29.23 57.32 -73.67
N SER A 969 30.01 58.02 -72.86
CA SER A 969 30.63 57.46 -71.66
C SER A 969 30.24 58.32 -70.47
N LEU A 970 30.04 57.70 -69.32
CA LEU A 970 29.86 58.42 -68.07
C LEU A 970 30.79 57.83 -67.01
N TYR A 971 31.67 58.65 -66.45
CA TYR A 971 32.49 58.33 -65.28
C TYR A 971 31.76 58.76 -64.00
N VAL A 972 31.70 57.88 -63.01
CA VAL A 972 31.27 58.14 -61.63
C VAL A 972 32.39 57.70 -60.68
N ASP A 973 32.43 58.23 -59.46
CA ASP A 973 33.39 57.78 -58.45
C ASP A 973 33.19 56.29 -58.11
N ASP A 974 34.26 55.54 -57.85
CA ASP A 974 34.18 54.10 -57.62
C ASP A 974 33.67 53.68 -56.22
N THR A 975 33.50 54.65 -55.33
CA THR A 975 32.71 54.54 -54.10
C THR A 975 31.22 54.32 -54.37
N THR A 976 30.68 54.79 -55.51
CA THR A 976 29.23 54.76 -55.77
C THR A 976 28.79 53.39 -56.29
N ALA A 977 27.89 52.72 -55.55
CA ALA A 977 27.27 51.47 -55.96
C ALA A 977 26.29 51.66 -57.13
N VAL A 978 26.75 51.44 -58.37
CA VAL A 978 25.90 51.33 -59.56
C VAL A 978 26.40 50.21 -60.48
N ASN A 979 25.48 49.51 -61.16
CA ASN A 979 25.80 48.41 -62.09
C ASN A 979 25.45 48.73 -63.56
N GLY A 980 24.94 49.94 -63.85
CA GLY A 980 24.53 50.29 -65.20
C GLY A 980 24.01 51.70 -65.41
N PHE A 981 23.78 52.01 -66.70
CA PHE A 981 23.05 53.19 -67.13
C PHE A 981 21.64 52.77 -67.55
N TRP A 982 20.67 52.99 -66.67
CA TRP A 982 19.36 52.34 -66.74
C TRP A 982 18.28 53.28 -67.29
N LYS A 983 17.49 52.79 -68.26
CA LYS A 983 16.36 53.52 -68.85
C LYS A 983 15.14 52.63 -69.05
N GLN A 984 13.95 53.19 -68.90
CA GLN A 984 12.70 52.50 -69.21
C GLN A 984 12.48 52.43 -70.73
N ASN A 985 12.10 51.25 -71.25
CA ASN A 985 11.79 51.02 -72.67
C ASN A 985 10.29 51.24 -72.98
N ASN A 986 9.89 51.15 -74.26
CA ASN A 986 8.49 51.38 -74.68
C ASN A 986 7.45 50.41 -74.10
N GLU A 987 7.88 49.32 -73.45
CA GLU A 987 6.99 48.36 -72.79
C GLU A 987 6.80 48.64 -71.29
N GLY A 988 7.56 49.61 -70.73
CA GLY A 988 7.56 49.95 -69.30
C GLY A 988 8.64 49.21 -68.49
N ASN A 989 9.54 48.47 -69.14
CA ASN A 989 10.58 47.70 -68.47
C ASN A 989 11.89 48.52 -68.40
N TRP A 990 12.53 48.55 -67.23
CA TRP A 990 13.87 49.14 -67.05
C TRP A 990 14.94 48.24 -67.66
N VAL A 991 15.86 48.81 -68.45
CA VAL A 991 16.94 48.10 -69.14
C VAL A 991 18.28 48.84 -69.03
N ASN A 992 19.38 48.09 -68.89
CA ASN A 992 20.74 48.63 -68.76
C ASN A 992 21.36 48.87 -70.14
N LEU A 993 21.53 50.13 -70.55
CA LEU A 993 22.15 50.50 -71.83
C LEU A 993 23.68 50.41 -71.81
N ALA A 994 24.30 50.24 -70.63
CA ALA A 994 25.72 49.94 -70.48
C ALA A 994 26.01 48.42 -70.57
N SER A 995 24.99 47.58 -70.74
CA SER A 995 25.17 46.14 -70.96
C SER A 995 25.59 45.81 -72.40
N SER A 996 26.23 44.65 -72.57
CA SER A 996 26.71 44.15 -73.87
C SER A 996 25.58 43.92 -74.90
N ASP A 997 24.38 43.53 -74.43
CA ASP A 997 23.17 43.34 -75.25
C ASP A 997 22.70 44.65 -75.94
N TYR A 998 22.93 45.80 -75.30
CA TYR A 998 22.65 47.13 -75.85
C TYR A 998 23.88 47.75 -76.55
N GLY A 999 25.00 47.03 -76.60
CA GLY A 999 26.25 47.49 -77.20
C GLY A 999 27.04 48.48 -76.33
N GLY A 1000 26.76 48.50 -75.02
CA GLY A 1000 27.55 49.19 -74.01
C GLY A 1000 28.64 48.30 -73.39
N GLN A 1001 29.34 48.85 -72.39
CA GLN A 1001 30.27 48.14 -71.52
C GLN A 1001 30.45 48.89 -70.18
N VAL A 1002 30.65 48.15 -69.08
CA VAL A 1002 30.96 48.69 -67.73
C VAL A 1002 32.44 48.43 -67.43
N VAL A 1003 33.15 49.44 -66.93
CA VAL A 1003 34.61 49.43 -66.85
C VAL A 1003 35.11 50.19 -65.62
N LEU A 1004 35.96 49.58 -64.79
CA LEU A 1004 36.71 50.33 -63.76
C LEU A 1004 38.02 50.89 -64.35
N GLU A 1005 38.25 52.20 -64.21
CA GLU A 1005 39.51 52.85 -64.60
C GLU A 1005 40.03 53.73 -63.46
N GLY A 1006 41.16 53.34 -62.85
CA GLY A 1006 41.74 54.07 -61.73
C GLY A 1006 40.81 54.04 -60.52
N ASN A 1007 40.44 55.23 -60.03
CA ASN A 1007 39.50 55.44 -58.93
C ASN A 1007 38.05 55.75 -59.39
N ARG A 1008 37.70 55.49 -60.65
CA ARG A 1008 36.38 55.83 -61.22
C ARG A 1008 35.81 54.68 -62.05
N MET A 1009 34.51 54.51 -62.00
CA MET A 1009 33.77 53.55 -62.81
C MET A 1009 33.18 54.25 -64.04
N ARG A 1010 33.36 53.65 -65.22
CA ARG A 1010 32.86 54.14 -66.49
C ARG A 1010 31.74 53.26 -67.04
N LEU A 1011 30.66 53.90 -67.44
CA LEU A 1011 29.52 53.31 -68.13
C LEU A 1011 29.53 53.80 -69.59
N ASP A 1012 29.82 52.91 -70.54
CA ASP A 1012 29.73 53.22 -71.97
C ASP A 1012 28.37 52.76 -72.51
N PHE A 1013 27.61 53.65 -73.17
CA PHE A 1013 26.28 53.35 -73.70
C PHE A 1013 26.04 54.03 -75.06
N GLN A 1014 24.95 53.69 -75.75
CA GLN A 1014 24.62 54.23 -77.07
C GLN A 1014 23.20 54.77 -77.15
N LEU A 1015 23.06 56.02 -77.59
CA LEU A 1015 21.77 56.67 -77.86
C LEU A 1015 21.68 57.08 -79.33
N THR A 1016 20.47 57.21 -79.84
CA THR A 1016 20.19 57.56 -81.24
C THR A 1016 19.13 58.65 -81.30
N ASP A 1017 19.36 59.69 -82.11
CA ASP A 1017 18.35 60.71 -82.46
C ASP A 1017 17.17 60.03 -83.17
N ASN A 1018 15.93 60.20 -82.67
CA ASN A 1018 14.76 59.37 -83.01
C ASN A 1018 14.88 57.87 -82.63
N GLY A 1019 15.71 57.52 -81.65
CA GLY A 1019 15.80 56.19 -81.04
C GLY A 1019 14.67 55.93 -80.04
N GLU A 1020 14.65 54.72 -79.47
CA GLU A 1020 13.69 54.34 -78.41
C GLU A 1020 13.87 55.18 -77.13
N PHE A 1021 15.12 55.47 -76.77
CA PHE A 1021 15.50 56.13 -75.51
C PHE A 1021 15.63 57.66 -75.60
N ASP A 1022 15.38 58.24 -76.77
CA ASP A 1022 15.41 59.69 -77.04
C ASP A 1022 14.07 60.35 -76.71
N ALA A 1023 14.06 61.26 -75.73
CA ALA A 1023 12.85 61.68 -75.03
C ALA A 1023 11.83 62.46 -75.88
N ASP A 1024 12.23 63.13 -76.97
CA ASP A 1024 11.28 63.75 -77.92
C ASP A 1024 10.93 62.87 -79.13
N ASN A 1025 11.60 61.73 -79.29
CA ASN A 1025 11.35 60.71 -80.31
C ASN A 1025 11.36 61.27 -81.76
N SER A 1026 12.06 62.39 -82.02
CA SER A 1026 11.93 63.15 -83.27
C SER A 1026 13.29 63.44 -83.92
N ALA A 1027 13.54 62.88 -85.12
CA ALA A 1027 14.79 63.04 -85.89
C ALA A 1027 15.14 64.51 -86.18
N ASN A 1028 15.84 65.17 -85.26
CA ASN A 1028 15.99 66.62 -85.21
C ASN A 1028 17.43 67.09 -84.97
N GLY A 1029 18.38 66.15 -84.81
CA GLY A 1029 19.81 66.45 -84.63
C GLY A 1029 20.15 66.82 -83.19
N ARG A 1030 19.29 66.44 -82.25
CA ARG A 1030 19.45 66.55 -80.79
C ARG A 1030 19.07 65.18 -80.23
N ILE A 1031 19.74 64.73 -79.18
CA ILE A 1031 19.26 63.62 -78.35
C ILE A 1031 18.87 64.25 -77.02
N LEU A 1032 17.65 63.96 -76.55
CA LEU A 1032 17.22 64.36 -75.20
C LEU A 1032 17.20 63.14 -74.28
N ASP A 1033 17.95 63.21 -73.20
CA ASP A 1033 18.09 62.14 -72.23
C ASP A 1033 17.68 62.62 -70.83
N PRO A 1034 16.90 61.81 -70.12
CA PRO A 1034 17.37 61.43 -68.79
C PRO A 1034 17.51 59.91 -68.62
N GLY A 1035 18.44 59.50 -67.77
CA GLY A 1035 18.74 58.12 -67.45
C GLY A 1035 19.28 57.97 -66.03
N ALA A 1036 19.01 56.82 -65.42
CA ALA A 1036 19.35 56.54 -64.03
C ALA A 1036 20.75 55.92 -63.91
N LEU A 1037 21.53 56.46 -62.97
CA LEU A 1037 22.74 55.80 -62.47
C LEU A 1037 22.32 54.98 -61.27
N ALA A 1038 22.33 53.67 -61.45
CA ALA A 1038 21.58 52.78 -60.58
C ALA A 1038 22.27 51.43 -60.40
N PHE A 1039 22.09 50.85 -59.22
CA PHE A 1039 22.25 49.42 -59.00
C PHE A 1039 20.85 48.80 -59.03
N ASN A 1040 20.59 47.95 -60.02
CA ASN A 1040 19.29 47.30 -60.15
C ASN A 1040 19.46 45.78 -60.11
N THR A 1041 18.64 45.14 -59.30
CA THR A 1041 18.55 43.69 -59.12
C THR A 1041 17.09 43.26 -59.25
N ASP A 1042 16.85 41.98 -59.53
CA ASP A 1042 15.48 41.46 -59.44
C ASP A 1042 15.14 41.14 -57.98
N THR A 1043 13.88 41.38 -57.62
CA THR A 1043 13.40 41.30 -56.23
C THR A 1043 13.39 39.88 -55.65
N LEU A 1044 13.55 38.83 -56.47
CA LEU A 1044 13.73 37.46 -55.96
C LEU A 1044 15.21 37.17 -55.68
N SER A 1045 16.12 37.68 -56.52
CA SER A 1045 17.57 37.61 -56.26
C SER A 1045 17.96 38.37 -55.00
N GLU A 1046 17.38 39.54 -54.71
CA GLU A 1046 17.59 40.25 -53.43
C GLU A 1046 17.13 39.42 -52.23
N GLN A 1047 15.97 38.78 -52.34
CA GLN A 1047 15.42 37.89 -51.30
C GLN A 1047 16.31 36.66 -51.08
N VAL A 1048 16.92 36.11 -52.14
CA VAL A 1048 17.89 35.02 -52.05
C VAL A 1048 19.22 35.50 -51.46
N GLN A 1049 19.71 36.67 -51.87
CA GLN A 1049 20.94 37.26 -51.36
C GLN A 1049 20.86 37.51 -49.84
N ALA A 1050 19.72 38.02 -49.36
CA ALA A 1050 19.46 38.20 -47.94
C ALA A 1050 19.43 36.87 -47.15
N LEU A 1051 19.00 35.75 -47.77
CA LEU A 1051 19.17 34.42 -47.17
C LEU A 1051 20.63 33.95 -47.17
N TYR A 1052 21.42 34.24 -48.21
CA TYR A 1052 22.85 33.92 -48.19
C TYR A 1052 23.58 34.66 -47.05
N ILE A 1053 23.23 35.92 -46.80
CA ILE A 1053 23.73 36.67 -45.64
C ILE A 1053 23.27 36.02 -44.34
N ALA A 1054 21.96 35.78 -44.16
CA ALA A 1054 21.40 35.28 -42.91
C ALA A 1054 21.76 33.83 -42.53
N TYR A 1055 22.13 32.97 -43.50
CA TYR A 1055 22.39 31.54 -43.28
C TYR A 1055 23.83 31.11 -43.54
N TYR A 1056 24.55 31.84 -44.39
CA TYR A 1056 25.92 31.52 -44.78
C TYR A 1056 26.92 32.64 -44.44
N GLN A 1057 26.44 33.76 -43.91
CA GLN A 1057 27.23 34.93 -43.48
C GLN A 1057 28.05 35.57 -44.61
N ARG A 1058 27.66 35.31 -45.87
CA ARG A 1058 28.41 35.68 -47.08
C ARG A 1058 27.48 36.14 -48.21
N PRO A 1059 28.01 36.77 -49.28
CA PRO A 1059 27.30 36.92 -50.54
C PRO A 1059 27.01 35.56 -51.21
N ALA A 1060 26.02 35.53 -52.09
CA ALA A 1060 25.86 34.40 -53.01
C ALA A 1060 26.99 34.34 -54.03
N ASP A 1061 27.37 33.13 -54.41
CA ASP A 1061 28.05 32.87 -55.66
C ASP A 1061 27.04 32.99 -56.83
N SER A 1062 27.49 33.43 -58.00
CA SER A 1062 26.61 33.77 -59.14
C SER A 1062 25.74 32.58 -59.60
N ALA A 1063 26.29 31.37 -59.62
CA ALA A 1063 25.55 30.14 -59.94
C ALA A 1063 24.55 29.73 -58.83
N GLY A 1064 24.89 29.95 -57.56
CA GLY A 1064 23.99 29.76 -56.42
C GLY A 1064 22.81 30.73 -56.43
N LEU A 1065 23.06 32.01 -56.73
CA LEU A 1065 22.04 33.03 -56.87
C LEU A 1065 21.05 32.67 -57.99
N GLU A 1066 21.55 32.35 -59.19
CA GLU A 1066 20.71 31.89 -60.32
C GLU A 1066 19.83 30.70 -59.89
N PHE A 1067 20.43 29.64 -59.34
CA PHE A 1067 19.73 28.42 -58.94
C PHE A 1067 18.61 28.66 -57.93
N TRP A 1068 18.87 29.44 -56.88
CA TRP A 1068 17.89 29.68 -55.83
C TRP A 1068 16.81 30.68 -56.26
N THR A 1069 17.14 31.68 -57.07
CA THR A 1069 16.15 32.59 -57.68
C THR A 1069 15.20 31.83 -58.60
N ASP A 1070 15.71 30.96 -59.47
CA ASP A 1070 14.87 30.17 -60.37
C ASP A 1070 13.99 29.16 -59.59
N TYR A 1071 14.52 28.56 -58.52
CA TYR A 1071 13.76 27.68 -57.62
C TYR A 1071 12.65 28.41 -56.83
N LEU A 1072 12.93 29.63 -56.35
CA LEU A 1072 11.99 30.51 -55.65
C LEU A 1072 10.88 31.00 -56.58
N ASN A 1073 11.23 31.31 -57.83
CA ASN A 1073 10.29 31.66 -58.91
C ASN A 1073 9.33 30.49 -59.21
N ASP A 1074 9.85 29.26 -59.33
CA ASP A 1074 9.05 28.04 -59.47
C ASP A 1074 8.14 27.78 -58.23
N GLN A 1075 8.55 28.22 -57.03
CA GLN A 1075 7.73 28.22 -55.80
C GLN A 1075 6.80 29.46 -55.65
N SER A 1076 6.64 30.26 -56.71
CA SER A 1076 5.79 31.46 -56.76
C SER A 1076 6.22 32.61 -55.80
N GLY A 1077 7.52 32.76 -55.55
CA GLY A 1077 8.09 33.88 -54.78
C GLY A 1077 7.87 33.79 -53.26
N SER A 1078 7.85 32.57 -52.71
CA SER A 1078 7.52 32.31 -51.30
C SER A 1078 8.75 31.83 -50.51
N LEU A 1079 9.41 32.77 -49.82
CA LEU A 1079 10.59 32.51 -48.97
C LEU A 1079 10.40 31.36 -47.97
N GLU A 1080 9.21 31.28 -47.35
CA GLU A 1080 8.81 30.18 -46.43
C GLU A 1080 9.02 28.77 -47.01
N GLN A 1081 9.04 28.61 -48.34
CA GLN A 1081 9.19 27.31 -49.01
C GLN A 1081 10.66 26.94 -49.30
N ILE A 1082 11.62 27.84 -49.04
CA ILE A 1082 13.05 27.61 -49.28
C ILE A 1082 13.92 27.72 -48.02
N VAL A 1083 13.47 28.44 -46.98
CA VAL A 1083 14.23 28.67 -45.74
C VAL A 1083 14.66 27.40 -45.00
N ASP A 1084 13.78 26.40 -44.89
CA ASP A 1084 14.15 25.12 -44.27
C ASP A 1084 15.27 24.38 -45.05
N ALA A 1085 15.41 24.63 -46.36
CA ALA A 1085 16.47 24.04 -47.19
C ALA A 1085 17.82 24.76 -47.03
N PHE A 1086 17.81 26.07 -46.76
CA PHE A 1086 19.00 26.80 -46.31
C PHE A 1086 19.40 26.34 -44.90
N ALA A 1087 18.45 26.32 -43.95
CA ALA A 1087 18.68 25.89 -42.56
C ALA A 1087 19.30 24.49 -42.46
N SER A 1088 18.83 23.55 -43.28
CA SER A 1088 19.25 22.14 -43.25
C SER A 1088 20.39 21.81 -44.24
N SER A 1089 21.00 22.81 -44.87
CA SER A 1089 22.15 22.62 -45.76
C SER A 1089 23.43 22.18 -45.02
N GLU A 1090 24.40 21.64 -45.76
CA GLU A 1090 25.71 21.25 -45.22
C GLU A 1090 26.56 22.48 -44.82
N GLU A 1091 26.36 23.64 -45.47
CA GLU A 1091 27.05 24.90 -45.12
C GLU A 1091 26.48 25.53 -43.84
N SER A 1092 25.16 25.61 -43.69
CA SER A 1092 24.50 26.06 -42.43
C SER A 1092 24.85 25.15 -41.25
N GLN A 1093 24.85 23.83 -41.46
CA GLN A 1093 25.30 22.86 -40.44
C GLN A 1093 26.80 22.93 -40.12
N THR A 1094 27.62 23.52 -41.00
CA THR A 1094 29.05 23.76 -40.74
C THR A 1094 29.26 25.04 -39.92
N LEU A 1095 28.38 26.04 -40.07
CA LEU A 1095 28.43 27.30 -39.31
C LEU A 1095 27.80 27.18 -37.91
N TYR A 1096 26.63 26.56 -37.79
CA TYR A 1096 25.83 26.57 -36.55
C TYR A 1096 25.60 25.17 -35.93
N GLY A 1097 26.11 24.11 -36.57
CA GLY A 1097 25.81 22.72 -36.22
C GLY A 1097 24.39 22.27 -36.58
N GLU A 1098 23.96 21.11 -36.06
CA GLU A 1098 22.55 20.70 -36.10
C GLU A 1098 21.77 21.58 -35.11
N ILE A 1099 21.04 22.60 -35.59
CA ILE A 1099 20.30 23.53 -34.73
C ILE A 1099 19.18 22.78 -33.99
N ASN A 1100 19.27 22.73 -32.66
CA ASN A 1100 18.41 21.97 -31.75
C ASN A 1100 18.25 22.68 -30.39
N ASP A 1101 17.41 22.13 -29.49
CA ASP A 1101 17.09 22.66 -28.15
C ASP A 1101 18.32 23.05 -27.28
N THR A 1102 19.49 22.49 -27.57
CA THR A 1102 20.75 22.69 -26.83
C THR A 1102 21.53 23.91 -27.33
N ASN A 1103 21.72 24.07 -28.66
CA ASN A 1103 22.54 25.12 -29.27
C ASN A 1103 21.73 26.27 -29.88
N VAL A 1104 20.39 26.20 -29.93
CA VAL A 1104 19.56 27.29 -30.49
C VAL A 1104 19.82 28.65 -29.84
N SER A 1105 20.16 28.71 -28.54
CA SER A 1105 20.57 29.96 -27.88
C SER A 1105 21.74 30.63 -28.58
N GLN A 1106 22.70 29.82 -29.02
CA GLN A 1106 23.98 30.28 -29.54
C GLN A 1106 23.88 30.63 -31.01
N PHE A 1107 23.23 29.76 -31.79
CA PHE A 1107 22.83 30.07 -33.17
C PHE A 1107 22.09 31.43 -33.25
N LEU A 1108 21.25 31.78 -32.27
CA LEU A 1108 20.59 33.10 -32.20
C LEU A 1108 21.55 34.26 -31.90
N ILE A 1109 22.60 34.04 -31.09
CA ILE A 1109 23.67 35.02 -30.85
C ILE A 1109 24.49 35.21 -32.13
N ASP A 1110 24.90 34.13 -32.78
CA ASP A 1110 25.69 34.13 -34.02
C ASP A 1110 24.93 34.82 -35.18
N LEU A 1111 23.63 34.55 -35.28
CA LEU A 1111 22.72 35.19 -36.24
C LEU A 1111 22.62 36.71 -36.00
N TYR A 1112 22.48 37.15 -34.74
CA TYR A 1112 22.46 38.58 -34.42
C TYR A 1112 23.82 39.25 -34.64
N GLY A 1113 24.92 38.56 -34.31
CA GLY A 1113 26.27 39.03 -34.57
C GLY A 1113 26.59 39.17 -36.06
N SER A 1114 26.15 38.21 -36.88
CA SER A 1114 26.40 38.23 -38.34
C SER A 1114 25.45 39.17 -39.11
N LEU A 1115 24.18 39.29 -38.70
CA LEU A 1115 23.26 40.28 -39.28
C LEU A 1115 23.55 41.71 -38.80
N PHE A 1116 23.57 41.93 -37.49
CA PHE A 1116 23.47 43.27 -36.89
C PHE A 1116 24.76 43.76 -36.20
N ASN A 1117 25.86 42.99 -36.26
CA ASN A 1117 27.15 43.30 -35.61
C ASN A 1117 27.06 43.61 -34.11
N ARG A 1118 26.04 43.07 -33.44
CA ARG A 1118 25.77 43.28 -32.01
C ARG A 1118 25.17 42.03 -31.38
N ALA A 1119 25.27 41.92 -30.06
CA ALA A 1119 24.59 40.87 -29.32
C ALA A 1119 23.06 40.97 -29.43
N ILE A 1120 22.40 39.82 -29.37
CA ILE A 1120 20.96 39.70 -29.07
C ILE A 1120 20.71 40.04 -27.59
N ASP A 1121 19.64 40.78 -27.30
CA ASP A 1121 19.27 41.11 -25.93
C ASP A 1121 18.64 39.91 -25.19
N SER A 1122 18.62 39.95 -23.86
CA SER A 1122 18.17 38.82 -23.05
C SER A 1122 16.65 38.55 -23.13
N GLU A 1123 15.81 39.53 -23.48
CA GLU A 1123 14.37 39.31 -23.70
C GLU A 1123 14.13 38.70 -25.09
N GLY A 1124 14.80 39.21 -26.13
CA GLY A 1124 14.78 38.66 -27.49
C GLY A 1124 15.31 37.23 -27.57
N LEU A 1125 16.45 36.95 -26.94
CA LEU A 1125 17.03 35.61 -26.85
C LEU A 1125 16.09 34.63 -26.17
N ALA A 1126 15.48 35.04 -25.04
CA ALA A 1126 14.49 34.22 -24.35
C ALA A 1126 13.22 34.00 -25.19
N PHE A 1127 12.75 35.00 -25.94
CA PHE A 1127 11.57 34.89 -26.80
C PHE A 1127 11.77 33.84 -27.90
N TYR A 1128 12.81 33.98 -28.72
CA TYR A 1128 13.08 33.07 -29.84
C TYR A 1128 13.44 31.66 -29.36
N ARG A 1129 14.33 31.53 -28.37
CA ARG A 1129 14.71 30.22 -27.79
C ARG A 1129 13.50 29.41 -27.31
N ASN A 1130 12.56 30.06 -26.62
CA ASN A 1130 11.38 29.37 -26.09
C ASN A 1130 10.43 28.93 -27.21
N ALA A 1131 10.22 29.76 -28.24
CA ALA A 1131 9.40 29.40 -29.41
C ALA A 1131 9.97 28.18 -30.16
N PHE A 1132 11.29 28.12 -30.35
CA PHE A 1132 11.96 26.98 -31.00
C PHE A 1132 11.71 25.67 -30.24
N ILE A 1133 11.92 25.67 -28.93
CA ILE A 1133 11.77 24.48 -28.07
C ILE A 1133 10.30 24.02 -27.96
N THR A 1134 9.32 24.92 -28.16
CA THR A 1134 7.91 24.54 -28.31
C THR A 1134 7.52 24.13 -29.73
N GLY A 1135 8.36 24.44 -30.74
CA GLY A 1135 8.10 24.21 -32.17
C GLY A 1135 7.07 25.15 -32.80
N GLU A 1136 6.45 26.03 -32.00
CA GLU A 1136 5.48 27.03 -32.42
C GLU A 1136 5.59 28.30 -31.56
N TYR A 1137 5.39 29.47 -32.18
CA TYR A 1137 5.20 30.76 -31.52
C TYR A 1137 3.82 30.85 -30.83
N GLU A 1138 3.62 31.79 -29.90
CA GLU A 1138 2.33 31.96 -29.19
C GLU A 1138 1.11 32.22 -30.10
N ASP A 1139 1.32 32.67 -31.33
CA ASP A 1139 0.28 32.89 -32.34
C ASP A 1139 -0.07 31.63 -33.18
N GLY A 1140 0.70 30.55 -33.03
CA GLY A 1140 0.56 29.30 -33.77
C GLY A 1140 1.29 29.24 -35.11
N ARG A 1141 2.24 30.16 -35.39
CA ARG A 1141 3.19 30.01 -36.50
C ARG A 1141 4.29 29.00 -36.11
N PRO A 1142 4.81 28.20 -37.07
CA PRO A 1142 5.89 27.25 -36.79
C PRO A 1142 7.20 27.98 -36.45
N ALA A 1143 7.96 27.44 -35.50
CA ALA A 1143 9.22 28.02 -35.03
C ALA A 1143 10.41 27.10 -35.37
N THR A 1144 10.58 26.75 -36.66
CA THR A 1144 11.80 26.08 -37.14
C THR A 1144 12.96 27.08 -37.14
N ALA A 1145 14.22 26.60 -37.20
CA ALA A 1145 15.36 27.48 -37.43
C ALA A 1145 15.18 28.34 -38.70
N GLY A 1146 14.63 27.75 -39.76
CA GLY A 1146 14.37 28.44 -41.03
C GLY A 1146 13.34 29.57 -40.92
N ASN A 1147 12.19 29.30 -40.30
CA ASN A 1147 11.20 30.34 -40.03
C ASN A 1147 11.71 31.41 -39.06
N MET A 1148 12.56 31.03 -38.09
CA MET A 1148 13.09 31.93 -37.07
C MET A 1148 14.11 32.94 -37.62
N MET A 1149 15.04 32.49 -38.48
CA MET A 1149 15.94 33.40 -39.19
C MET A 1149 15.17 34.39 -40.07
N LEU A 1150 14.12 33.93 -40.75
CA LEU A 1150 13.28 34.77 -41.59
C LEU A 1150 12.50 35.81 -40.79
N ASP A 1151 11.94 35.42 -39.63
CA ASP A 1151 11.26 36.32 -38.69
C ASP A 1151 12.19 37.40 -38.12
N ILE A 1152 13.46 37.05 -37.85
CA ILE A 1152 14.47 37.99 -37.33
C ILE A 1152 14.90 38.96 -38.43
N LEU A 1153 15.23 38.45 -39.63
CA LEU A 1153 15.60 39.24 -40.80
C LEU A 1153 14.49 40.23 -41.21
N GLN A 1154 13.22 39.77 -41.24
CA GLN A 1154 12.05 40.61 -41.55
C GLN A 1154 11.57 41.46 -40.35
N GLY A 1155 12.12 41.22 -39.15
CA GLY A 1155 11.79 41.94 -37.92
C GLY A 1155 12.64 43.19 -37.65
N ALA A 1156 13.76 43.34 -38.38
CA ALA A 1156 14.73 44.41 -38.26
C ALA A 1156 14.12 45.82 -38.48
N GLN A 1157 14.57 46.80 -37.69
CA GLN A 1157 14.03 48.17 -37.67
C GLN A 1157 15.10 49.21 -37.33
N ASN A 1158 15.02 50.39 -37.95
CA ASN A 1158 15.99 51.48 -37.77
C ASN A 1158 17.40 51.00 -38.20
N GLY A 1159 18.46 51.28 -37.44
CA GLY A 1159 19.83 50.87 -37.76
C GLY A 1159 20.02 49.36 -38.03
N ASP A 1160 19.22 48.49 -37.39
CA ASP A 1160 19.24 47.04 -37.68
C ASP A 1160 18.83 46.73 -39.14
N ALA A 1161 17.93 47.53 -39.73
CA ALA A 1161 17.51 47.38 -41.13
C ALA A 1161 18.48 48.08 -42.08
N GLU A 1162 18.96 49.27 -41.72
CA GLU A 1162 19.96 50.06 -42.46
C GLU A 1162 21.27 49.26 -42.66
N LEU A 1163 21.71 48.51 -41.63
CA LEU A 1163 22.85 47.61 -41.72
C LEU A 1163 22.59 46.36 -42.57
N ILE A 1164 21.36 45.82 -42.57
CA ILE A 1164 20.99 44.74 -43.51
C ILE A 1164 21.06 45.25 -44.95
N ASP A 1165 20.49 46.42 -45.24
CA ASP A 1165 20.50 47.02 -46.57
C ASP A 1165 21.94 47.30 -47.03
N THR A 1166 22.78 47.85 -46.17
CA THR A 1166 24.21 48.07 -46.44
C THR A 1166 24.98 46.77 -46.74
N LYS A 1167 24.74 45.70 -45.97
CA LYS A 1167 25.35 44.38 -46.23
C LYS A 1167 24.80 43.73 -47.49
N LEU A 1168 23.52 43.91 -47.80
CA LEU A 1168 22.90 43.49 -49.04
C LEU A 1168 23.55 44.20 -50.24
N ASP A 1169 23.90 45.46 -50.08
CA ASP A 1169 24.55 46.32 -51.07
C ASP A 1169 26.01 45.94 -51.37
N ALA A 1170 26.79 45.67 -50.33
CA ALA A 1170 28.12 45.09 -50.47
C ALA A 1170 28.04 43.70 -51.14
N ALA A 1171 27.09 42.86 -50.70
CA ALA A 1171 26.94 41.50 -51.20
C ALA A 1171 26.45 41.45 -52.67
N ARG A 1172 25.46 42.25 -53.07
CA ARG A 1172 24.97 42.31 -54.47
C ARG A 1172 26.08 42.77 -55.42
N THR A 1173 26.92 43.71 -54.98
CA THR A 1173 28.07 44.20 -55.74
C THR A 1173 29.15 43.13 -55.88
N PHE A 1174 29.45 42.39 -54.80
CA PHE A 1174 30.38 41.25 -54.83
C PHE A 1174 29.91 40.15 -55.80
N THR A 1175 28.64 39.74 -55.74
CA THR A 1175 28.10 38.68 -56.60
C THR A 1175 28.05 39.11 -58.07
N TRP A 1176 27.72 40.37 -58.37
CA TRP A 1176 27.76 40.94 -59.72
C TRP A 1176 29.17 40.95 -60.32
N LEU A 1177 30.20 41.26 -59.52
CA LEU A 1177 31.61 41.19 -59.92
C LEU A 1177 32.14 39.76 -60.14
N LEU A 1178 31.30 38.73 -59.91
CA LEU A 1178 31.57 37.31 -60.16
C LEU A 1178 30.58 36.68 -61.16
N ASP A 1179 29.79 37.48 -61.90
CA ASP A 1179 28.86 36.99 -62.92
C ASP A 1179 29.52 36.90 -64.31
N PRO A 1180 29.77 35.69 -64.85
CA PRO A 1180 30.48 35.50 -66.12
C PRO A 1180 29.72 35.96 -67.36
N ASP A 1181 28.41 36.18 -67.29
CA ASP A 1181 27.61 36.75 -68.39
C ASP A 1181 27.56 38.30 -68.33
N GLN A 1182 28.01 38.91 -67.22
CA GLN A 1182 28.21 40.36 -67.07
C GLN A 1182 29.69 40.79 -67.19
N ASP A 1183 30.65 39.94 -66.80
CA ASP A 1183 32.09 40.27 -66.83
C ASP A 1183 32.72 40.21 -68.23
N GLY A 1184 32.36 39.21 -69.04
CA GLY A 1184 32.93 38.97 -70.37
C GLY A 1184 34.13 38.02 -70.42
N GLU A 1185 33.93 36.75 -70.08
CA GLU A 1185 34.90 35.62 -70.12
C GLU A 1185 36.03 35.66 -69.05
N VAL A 1186 35.73 35.30 -67.80
CA VAL A 1186 35.98 33.93 -67.24
C VAL A 1186 35.78 33.88 -65.72
N THR A 1187 35.21 32.77 -65.24
CA THR A 1187 35.08 32.41 -63.81
C THR A 1187 36.37 32.65 -62.99
N ALA A 1188 36.29 33.54 -62.00
CA ALA A 1188 37.04 33.38 -60.76
C ALA A 1188 36.43 32.20 -59.97
N THR A 1189 37.28 31.35 -59.39
CA THR A 1189 36.85 30.05 -58.86
C THR A 1189 36.50 30.13 -57.37
N TYR A 1190 35.33 30.70 -57.02
CA TYR A 1190 34.89 30.78 -55.62
C TYR A 1190 34.83 29.39 -54.96
N ASP A 1191 35.69 29.18 -53.96
CA ASP A 1191 36.08 27.88 -53.42
C ASP A 1191 35.87 27.84 -51.89
N ALA A 1192 35.85 26.63 -51.31
CA ALA A 1192 35.62 26.42 -49.89
C ALA A 1192 36.69 27.04 -48.97
N ASN A 1193 37.88 27.40 -49.50
CA ASN A 1193 38.92 28.09 -48.75
C ASN A 1193 38.67 29.60 -48.64
N ASP A 1194 37.94 30.21 -49.59
CA ASP A 1194 37.67 31.66 -49.63
C ASP A 1194 36.49 32.06 -48.73
N LEU A 1195 35.70 31.05 -48.30
CA LEU A 1195 34.51 31.21 -47.47
C LEU A 1195 34.78 31.95 -46.15
N SER A 1196 35.93 31.79 -45.50
CA SER A 1196 36.23 32.55 -44.27
C SER A 1196 36.50 34.01 -44.62
N THR A 1197 37.44 34.28 -45.54
CA THR A 1197 37.83 35.63 -45.96
C THR A 1197 36.63 36.50 -46.33
N VAL A 1198 35.66 35.93 -47.05
CA VAL A 1198 34.48 36.66 -47.54
C VAL A 1198 33.38 36.81 -46.47
N ARG A 1199 33.33 35.93 -45.46
CA ARG A 1199 32.49 36.12 -44.26
C ARG A 1199 33.10 37.17 -43.34
N ASP A 1200 34.39 37.06 -43.03
CA ASP A 1200 35.13 38.01 -42.20
C ASP A 1200 35.03 39.43 -42.78
N TRP A 1201 35.16 39.56 -44.11
CA TRP A 1201 34.93 40.82 -44.82
C TRP A 1201 33.50 41.36 -44.66
N LEU A 1202 32.48 40.55 -44.94
CA LEU A 1202 31.08 41.00 -44.89
C LEU A 1202 30.62 41.31 -43.45
N GLN A 1203 31.16 40.60 -42.46
CA GLN A 1203 30.98 40.93 -41.05
C GLN A 1203 31.65 42.25 -40.68
N GLY A 1204 32.79 42.59 -41.30
CA GLY A 1204 33.48 43.87 -41.14
C GLY A 1204 32.73 45.10 -41.66
N VAL A 1205 31.62 44.93 -42.37
CA VAL A 1205 30.70 46.02 -42.73
C VAL A 1205 29.78 46.30 -41.55
N THR A 1206 30.00 47.41 -40.83
CA THR A 1206 29.25 47.83 -39.62
C THR A 1206 28.21 48.91 -39.88
N ASP A 1207 28.35 49.62 -41.01
CA ASP A 1207 27.66 50.87 -41.35
C ASP A 1207 27.95 51.19 -42.83
N ASN A 1208 27.37 52.27 -43.35
CA ASN A 1208 27.50 52.65 -44.75
C ASN A 1208 28.91 53.16 -45.14
N ASP A 1209 29.72 53.63 -44.19
CA ASP A 1209 31.06 54.18 -44.46
C ASP A 1209 32.15 53.10 -44.45
N SER A 1210 31.92 52.01 -43.70
CA SER A 1210 32.74 50.78 -43.72
C SER A 1210 32.43 49.86 -44.92
N ALA A 1211 31.33 50.09 -45.64
CA ALA A 1211 30.99 49.35 -46.86
C ALA A 1211 31.91 49.77 -48.03
N PRO A 1212 32.77 48.88 -48.55
CA PRO A 1212 33.67 49.27 -49.63
C PRO A 1212 32.91 49.41 -50.95
N GLY A 1213 33.19 50.49 -51.69
CA GLY A 1213 32.71 50.67 -53.06
C GLY A 1213 33.23 49.61 -54.04
N VAL A 1214 32.75 49.69 -55.29
CA VAL A 1214 32.97 48.70 -56.36
C VAL A 1214 34.45 48.35 -56.53
N SER A 1215 35.35 49.34 -56.38
CA SER A 1215 36.80 49.17 -56.50
C SER A 1215 37.47 48.48 -55.30
N GLY A 1216 36.95 48.70 -54.10
CA GLY A 1216 37.35 47.97 -52.90
C GLY A 1216 36.95 46.50 -52.99
N ILE A 1217 35.71 46.22 -53.38
CA ILE A 1217 35.19 44.85 -53.58
C ILE A 1217 35.94 44.14 -54.71
N HIS A 1218 36.18 44.79 -55.85
CA HIS A 1218 37.02 44.25 -56.93
C HIS A 1218 38.47 44.00 -56.46
N SER A 1219 39.00 44.81 -55.54
CA SER A 1219 40.33 44.60 -54.97
C SER A 1219 40.38 43.42 -54.00
N LEU A 1220 39.36 43.23 -53.16
CA LEU A 1220 39.17 42.02 -52.34
C LEU A 1220 39.13 40.78 -53.23
N ILE A 1221 38.24 40.75 -54.22
CA ILE A 1221 38.07 39.61 -55.14
C ILE A 1221 39.40 39.27 -55.83
N ARG A 1222 40.15 40.27 -56.30
CA ARG A 1222 41.46 40.08 -56.96
C ARG A 1222 42.56 39.58 -56.03
N ASN A 1223 42.63 40.09 -54.81
CA ASN A 1223 43.77 39.87 -53.93
C ASN A 1223 43.60 38.65 -53.02
N GLU A 1224 42.35 38.29 -52.67
CA GLU A 1224 42.05 37.40 -51.55
C GLU A 1224 41.01 36.31 -51.85
N VAL A 1225 40.39 36.31 -53.04
CA VAL A 1225 39.37 35.32 -53.47
C VAL A 1225 39.76 34.60 -54.76
N ALA A 1226 40.38 35.27 -55.73
CA ALA A 1226 40.73 34.66 -57.01
C ALA A 1226 42.06 33.87 -56.96
N GLU A 1227 42.03 32.65 -57.48
CA GLU A 1227 43.20 31.78 -57.61
C GLU A 1227 44.24 32.33 -58.61
N ALA A 1228 45.49 31.89 -58.48
CA ALA A 1228 46.65 32.50 -59.14
C ALA A 1228 46.72 32.20 -60.67
N GLY A 1229 45.85 32.87 -61.43
CA GLY A 1229 45.68 32.72 -62.88
C GLY A 1229 44.27 32.98 -63.39
N ASP A 1230 43.30 33.21 -62.49
CA ASP A 1230 41.90 33.47 -62.84
C ASP A 1230 41.76 34.89 -63.46
N PRO A 1231 41.09 35.05 -64.62
CA PRO A 1231 41.04 36.32 -65.33
C PRO A 1231 39.83 37.16 -64.89
N ILE A 1232 39.95 37.90 -63.79
CA ILE A 1232 38.98 38.96 -63.47
C ILE A 1232 39.15 40.09 -64.49
N THR A 1233 38.16 40.31 -65.36
CA THR A 1233 38.23 41.34 -66.41
C THR A 1233 36.97 42.19 -66.56
N LEU A 1234 36.76 43.15 -65.65
CA LEU A 1234 36.08 44.39 -66.05
C LEU A 1234 36.87 45.01 -67.22
N VAL A 1235 36.23 45.21 -68.38
CA VAL A 1235 36.92 45.30 -69.68
C VAL A 1235 37.53 46.69 -69.97
N GLY A 1236 38.53 47.06 -69.17
CA GLY A 1236 39.26 48.33 -69.27
C GLY A 1236 40.47 48.30 -70.19
N ASN A 1237 40.54 49.29 -71.10
CA ASN A 1237 41.53 49.36 -72.17
C ASN A 1237 42.93 49.86 -71.71
N ASN A 1238 43.43 49.30 -70.60
CA ASN A 1238 44.85 49.29 -70.21
C ASN A 1238 45.20 48.22 -69.13
N GLY A 1239 44.22 47.53 -68.51
CA GLY A 1239 44.44 46.72 -67.31
C GLY A 1239 45.29 45.45 -67.50
N VAL A 1240 45.31 44.84 -68.69
CA VAL A 1240 45.94 43.53 -68.94
C VAL A 1240 47.46 43.64 -69.15
N SER A 1241 48.20 44.14 -68.15
CA SER A 1241 49.66 44.28 -68.25
C SER A 1241 50.50 44.16 -66.95
N GLU A 1242 50.03 43.57 -65.86
CA GLU A 1242 50.93 42.86 -64.90
C GLU A 1242 50.14 42.05 -63.84
N LEU A 1243 50.17 40.71 -63.94
CA LEU A 1243 50.30 39.74 -62.83
C LEU A 1243 50.30 38.28 -63.36
N LEU A 1244 51.42 37.88 -63.95
CA LEU A 1244 51.80 36.47 -64.15
C LEU A 1244 53.22 36.29 -63.60
N LEU A 1245 53.35 35.76 -62.39
CA LEU A 1245 54.65 35.49 -61.77
C LEU A 1245 54.65 34.24 -60.87
#